data_AF-A0A285BCF3-F1
#
_entry.id   AF-A0A285BCF3-F1
#
_cell.length_a   1.000
_cell.length_b   1.000
_cell.length_c   1.000
_cell.angle_alpha   90.00
_cell.angle_beta   90.00
_cell.angle_gamma   90.00
#
_symmetry.space_group_name_H-M   'P 1'
#
loop_
_entity.id
_entity.type
_entity.pdbx_description
1 polymer ?
#
loop_
_entity_poly.entity_id
_entity_poly.type
_entity_poly.pdbx_seq_one_letter_code
_entity_poly.pdbx_strand_id
1 'polypeptide(L)'
;MFQELIISLIISLISNYISQNVNEVLLDGDINSEIKECIQNVTDKISTKYPKFKIIDGFTLWDNIAEKINYEIEKNFDDISYINIVSTINSVLIKQLNDLDPDKIKNISEDYLKLLKKEIINKDKLYKFLMLSYFTNIDGYIRSRLETIIHVLENNTTKDKFMDVKEIKEIKDNLLAYLIFLQKWAFNELGEMEFERTFKITGNKRRLKIDDLLKLNSNLVIIGPPGCGKTYTLINLIFRLTQSNSGKMQIPIYVDLSSYGMFYDSIFQRLLDIVNKKLVKCQKDDLELLLKKGSFILFLDGFDEIKDDFYEKCVRDINNLMIDYPLNLFIIASRDNNYYEEFGYKVIKCKIDPLDGIQIKEIVDKYYKYSFYTLSDDMVELFRNPLILKIGIEVIKNNDGKIPSNRSLIYGEFIDYLIKKWNRQKGLKKDFIPYINIMETISKIAYEYFETPYIYIREMQSLLKNCFPTMNTDKVYDFILNLGIFEVRDNRVTFMHRTFKEYFAAIYILKQIESKNISILDTIVNKKQWYEVFIFISGLHTKIEIKDLYLNYVLQKNIKLYVDCVKSEYNYSDELKQYELNDLTVYYLNSLVFTYESIINKYFTKIKRLFSPYRGFNKIDDEMEICIEGYISEDMCSLKYLFKIKNEDEPKVKIKKLALLEKMSVSFINLNYFSIDSSRGLAIERIKSELKYIIEKQLLRESDYIISERISEALKKLKLNMDLNEAYEWVKDVIAGQLENSINLVSIQYDGVELFELYNLIEHIIKNNIDYQLCLLPSMDLLTKKRGFVWDCYSKERLIERTYKFFEFYQESFIFMIESNFLEIKNYMPDYINYPYKYIIEICFPESKNNNHEPLLRYFYIQVEDKSNLKPKILISDEKEFYRDNKELEIYNTYCKYGQGLIISYTYIDLVLISKKVSSNLIICDFTYDRIKENIEYIFGKL
;
A
#
# COMPACT_ATOMS: atom_id res chain seq x y z
N MET A 1 17.81 -30.67 6.74
CA MET A 1 16.61 -30.20 7.46
C MET A 1 15.95 -31.28 8.33
N PHE A 2 15.33 -32.35 7.82
CA PHE A 2 14.68 -33.38 8.68
C PHE A 2 15.70 -34.20 9.51
N GLN A 3 16.85 -34.53 8.91
CA GLN A 3 17.97 -35.22 9.55
C GLN A 3 18.64 -34.35 10.64
N GLU A 4 18.84 -33.06 10.35
CA GLU A 4 19.34 -32.07 11.33
C GLU A 4 18.37 -31.88 12.51
N LEU A 5 17.06 -31.96 12.27
CA LEU A 5 16.04 -31.87 13.31
C LEU A 5 16.11 -33.08 14.26
N ILE A 6 16.31 -34.29 13.72
CA ILE A 6 16.44 -35.52 14.49
C ILE A 6 17.75 -35.53 15.29
N ILE A 7 18.87 -35.15 14.66
CA ILE A 7 20.16 -35.03 15.32
C ILE A 7 20.07 -34.00 16.47
N SER A 8 19.45 -32.84 16.22
CA SER A 8 19.20 -31.82 17.25
C SER A 8 18.31 -32.31 18.40
N LEU A 9 17.30 -33.14 18.10
CA LEU A 9 16.42 -33.76 19.11
C LEU A 9 17.15 -34.80 19.97
N ILE A 10 17.99 -35.64 19.36
CA ILE A 10 18.80 -36.64 20.08
C ILE A 10 19.84 -35.95 20.98
N ILE A 11 20.53 -34.93 20.46
CA ILE A 11 21.48 -34.13 21.24
C ILE A 11 20.77 -33.44 22.41
N SER A 12 19.59 -32.86 22.19
CA SER A 12 18.83 -32.18 23.25
C SER A 12 18.33 -33.13 24.33
N LEU A 13 17.87 -34.34 23.97
CA LEU A 13 17.43 -35.36 24.92
C LEU A 13 18.59 -35.88 25.78
N ILE A 14 19.74 -36.14 25.16
CA ILE A 14 20.94 -36.63 25.86
C ILE A 14 21.54 -35.52 26.72
N SER A 15 21.65 -34.29 26.19
CA SER A 15 22.03 -33.09 26.95
C SER A 15 21.18 -32.89 28.20
N ASN A 16 19.85 -32.98 28.06
CA ASN A 16 18.95 -32.81 29.21
C ASN A 16 19.14 -33.93 30.23
N TYR A 17 19.23 -35.19 29.79
CA TYR A 17 19.42 -36.32 30.70
C TYR A 17 20.76 -36.24 31.43
N ILE A 18 21.84 -35.88 30.74
CA ILE A 18 23.16 -35.67 31.34
C ILE A 18 23.13 -34.48 32.30
N SER A 19 22.53 -33.35 31.92
CA SER A 19 22.42 -32.17 32.79
C SER A 19 21.66 -32.47 34.11
N GLN A 20 20.68 -33.36 34.06
CA GLN A 20 19.90 -33.77 35.23
C GLN A 20 20.67 -34.72 36.16
N ASN A 21 21.54 -35.59 35.63
CA ASN A 21 22.26 -36.60 36.42
C ASN A 21 23.68 -36.17 36.83
N VAL A 22 24.32 -35.23 36.12
CA VAL A 22 25.68 -34.73 36.46
C VAL A 22 25.69 -33.93 37.77
N ASN A 23 24.55 -33.34 38.16
CA ASN A 23 24.42 -32.66 39.46
C ASN A 23 24.38 -33.65 40.66
N GLU A 24 24.01 -34.91 40.47
CA GLU A 24 23.99 -35.91 41.55
C GLU A 24 25.38 -36.52 41.82
N VAL A 25 26.31 -36.43 40.85
CA VAL A 25 27.63 -37.08 40.91
C VAL A 25 28.73 -36.17 41.46
N LEU A 26 28.60 -34.84 41.34
CA LEU A 26 29.65 -33.91 41.77
C LEU A 26 29.71 -33.64 43.29
N LEU A 27 29.15 -34.52 44.12
CA LEU A 27 29.05 -34.29 45.58
C LEU A 27 29.91 -35.20 46.48
N ASP A 28 30.56 -36.27 46.01
CA ASP A 28 31.46 -37.06 46.86
C ASP A 28 32.59 -37.78 46.09
N GLY A 29 33.83 -37.26 46.16
CA GLY A 29 35.08 -38.04 46.11
C GLY A 29 35.38 -38.99 44.91
N ASP A 30 36.38 -38.58 44.12
CA ASP A 30 37.04 -39.27 42.98
C ASP A 30 36.31 -39.19 41.62
N ILE A 31 36.42 -37.99 41.04
CA ILE A 31 35.76 -37.51 39.83
C ILE A 31 35.96 -38.43 38.60
N ASN A 32 37.07 -39.18 38.52
CA ASN A 32 37.38 -39.99 37.33
C ASN A 32 36.60 -41.31 37.25
N SER A 33 36.42 -42.02 38.37
CA SER A 33 35.63 -43.25 38.40
C SER A 33 34.13 -42.96 38.31
N GLU A 34 33.67 -41.89 38.97
CA GLU A 34 32.26 -41.56 39.01
C GLU A 34 31.74 -40.93 37.71
N ILE A 35 32.54 -40.12 37.01
CA ILE A 35 32.17 -39.64 35.66
C ILE A 35 32.14 -40.81 34.67
N LYS A 36 33.12 -41.73 34.72
CA LYS A 36 33.11 -42.94 33.89
C LYS A 36 31.90 -43.81 34.18
N GLU A 37 31.58 -44.04 35.46
CA GLU A 37 30.42 -44.82 35.87
C GLU A 37 29.11 -44.11 35.54
N CYS A 38 29.04 -42.78 35.63
CA CYS A 38 27.88 -41.98 35.24
C CYS A 38 27.65 -42.03 33.73
N ILE A 39 28.70 -41.83 32.93
CA ILE A 39 28.62 -41.94 31.46
C ILE A 39 28.24 -43.37 31.08
N GLN A 40 28.84 -44.40 31.68
CA GLN A 40 28.49 -45.79 31.41
C GLN A 40 27.04 -46.10 31.83
N ASN A 41 26.59 -45.64 33.00
CA ASN A 41 25.20 -45.80 33.46
C ASN A 41 24.19 -45.05 32.60
N VAL A 42 24.51 -43.84 32.13
CA VAL A 42 23.67 -43.08 31.19
C VAL A 42 23.61 -43.82 29.85
N THR A 43 24.75 -44.33 29.39
CA THR A 43 24.87 -45.10 28.14
C THR A 43 24.11 -46.42 28.22
N ASP A 44 24.18 -47.12 29.35
CA ASP A 44 23.46 -48.35 29.63
C ASP A 44 21.96 -48.12 29.80
N LYS A 45 21.53 -47.06 30.51
CA LYS A 45 20.11 -46.70 30.62
C LYS A 45 19.51 -46.26 29.28
N ILE A 46 20.26 -45.51 28.47
CA ILE A 46 19.84 -45.14 27.11
C ILE A 46 19.78 -46.38 26.22
N SER A 47 20.79 -47.26 26.28
CA SER A 47 20.81 -48.49 25.49
C SER A 47 19.71 -49.48 25.91
N THR A 48 19.32 -49.49 27.18
CA THR A 48 18.22 -50.31 27.70
C THR A 48 16.86 -49.72 27.34
N LYS A 49 16.72 -48.39 27.39
CA LYS A 49 15.49 -47.67 27.04
C LYS A 49 15.27 -47.57 25.51
N TYR A 50 16.36 -47.62 24.72
CA TYR A 50 16.37 -47.48 23.26
C TYR A 50 17.26 -48.52 22.58
N PRO A 51 16.95 -49.83 22.70
CA PRO A 51 17.84 -50.93 22.30
C PRO A 51 18.16 -50.99 20.80
N LYS A 52 17.34 -50.37 19.94
CA LYS A 52 17.57 -50.29 18.49
C LYS A 52 18.73 -49.37 18.09
N PHE A 53 19.23 -48.51 18.97
CA PHE A 53 20.42 -47.68 18.72
C PHE A 53 21.73 -48.38 19.09
N LYS A 54 21.70 -49.60 19.65
CA LYS A 54 22.89 -50.29 20.18
C LYS A 54 23.84 -50.78 19.08
N ILE A 55 23.34 -51.03 17.87
CA ILE A 55 24.12 -51.53 16.74
C ILE A 55 23.69 -50.78 15.48
N ILE A 56 24.56 -49.91 14.97
CA ILE A 56 24.47 -49.35 13.61
C ILE A 56 25.70 -49.87 12.88
N ASP A 57 25.51 -50.65 11.80
CA ASP A 57 26.60 -51.29 11.01
C ASP A 57 27.54 -52.23 11.77
N GLY A 58 27.03 -53.00 12.74
CA GLY A 58 27.88 -53.92 13.51
C GLY A 58 28.85 -53.23 14.47
N PHE A 59 28.77 -51.90 14.59
CA PHE A 59 29.52 -51.10 15.55
C PHE A 59 28.65 -50.73 16.76
N THR A 60 29.20 -50.85 17.96
CA THR A 60 28.61 -50.29 19.18
C THR A 60 28.87 -48.79 19.22
N LEU A 61 27.92 -48.01 18.65
CA LEU A 61 27.99 -46.54 18.57
C LEU A 61 28.20 -45.90 19.96
N TRP A 62 27.51 -46.44 20.95
CA TRP A 62 27.48 -45.90 22.30
C TRP A 62 28.75 -46.16 23.11
N ASP A 63 29.37 -47.32 22.95
CA ASP A 63 30.62 -47.67 23.65
C ASP A 63 31.79 -46.80 23.14
N ASN A 64 31.85 -46.51 21.83
CA ASN A 64 32.84 -45.61 21.24
C ASN A 64 32.64 -44.13 21.63
N ILE A 65 31.38 -43.69 21.74
CA ILE A 65 31.07 -42.33 22.19
C ILE A 65 31.49 -42.16 23.66
N ALA A 66 31.21 -43.15 24.52
CA ALA A 66 31.64 -43.14 25.91
C ALA A 66 33.18 -43.13 26.05
N GLU A 67 33.90 -43.98 25.31
CA GLU A 67 35.37 -43.98 25.31
C GLU A 67 35.98 -42.65 24.85
N LYS A 68 35.45 -42.04 23.79
CA LYS A 68 35.96 -40.74 23.28
C LYS A 68 35.63 -39.57 24.19
N ILE A 69 34.46 -39.56 24.82
CA ILE A 69 34.11 -38.57 25.83
C ILE A 69 35.06 -38.69 27.01
N ASN A 70 35.31 -39.90 27.50
CA ASN A 70 36.25 -40.14 28.59
C ASN A 70 37.67 -39.67 28.24
N TYR A 71 38.14 -39.95 27.01
CA TYR A 71 39.44 -39.48 26.52
C TYR A 71 39.55 -37.94 26.46
N GLU A 72 38.54 -37.23 25.95
CA GLU A 72 38.57 -35.76 25.86
C GLU A 72 38.41 -35.07 27.24
N ILE A 73 37.72 -35.71 28.18
CA ILE A 73 37.62 -35.25 29.58
C ILE A 73 38.96 -35.46 30.31
N GLU A 74 39.59 -36.63 30.19
CA GLU A 74 40.90 -36.92 30.78
C GLU A 74 42.01 -35.99 30.24
N LYS A 75 41.92 -35.59 28.97
CA LYS A 75 42.90 -34.70 28.33
C LYS A 75 42.83 -33.24 28.80
N ASN A 76 41.67 -32.78 29.27
CA ASN A 76 41.43 -31.38 29.67
C ASN A 76 41.12 -31.24 31.18
N PHE A 77 41.66 -32.15 32.00
CA PHE A 77 41.24 -32.36 33.38
C PHE A 77 41.46 -31.16 34.33
N ASP A 78 42.46 -30.33 34.07
CA ASP A 78 42.83 -29.20 34.94
C ASP A 78 41.89 -27.97 34.81
N ASP A 79 40.97 -27.95 33.84
CA ASP A 79 40.07 -26.82 33.52
C ASP A 79 38.58 -27.21 33.53
N ILE A 80 38.17 -28.10 34.43
CA ILE A 80 36.81 -28.64 34.44
C ILE A 80 35.86 -27.77 35.30
N SER A 81 35.04 -26.96 34.63
CA SER A 81 33.74 -26.49 35.15
C SER A 81 32.61 -27.37 34.58
N TYR A 82 31.47 -27.48 35.28
CA TYR A 82 30.26 -28.21 34.82
C TYR A 82 29.87 -27.88 33.36
N ILE A 83 30.07 -26.62 32.96
CA ILE A 83 29.79 -26.12 31.61
C ILE A 83 30.72 -26.74 30.56
N ASN A 84 31.99 -26.96 30.90
CA ASN A 84 32.99 -27.56 30.01
C ASN A 84 32.74 -29.04 29.73
N ILE A 85 32.18 -29.79 30.70
CA ILE A 85 31.82 -31.22 30.50
C ILE A 85 30.66 -31.33 29.50
N VAL A 86 29.58 -30.58 29.72
CA VAL A 86 28.38 -30.62 28.86
C VAL A 86 28.69 -30.13 27.45
N SER A 87 29.50 -29.08 27.29
CA SER A 87 29.91 -28.61 25.96
C SER A 87 30.80 -29.61 25.23
N THR A 88 31.74 -30.26 25.94
CA THR A 88 32.64 -31.26 25.35
C THR A 88 31.85 -32.48 24.89
N ILE A 89 30.95 -32.99 25.72
CA ILE A 89 30.04 -34.10 25.37
C ILE A 89 29.20 -33.77 24.13
N ASN A 90 28.61 -32.58 24.08
CA ASN A 90 27.81 -32.15 22.94
C ASN A 90 28.63 -32.05 21.66
N SER A 91 29.88 -31.56 21.74
CA SER A 91 30.76 -31.48 20.58
C SER A 91 31.14 -32.86 20.02
N VAL A 92 31.41 -33.85 20.89
CA VAL A 92 31.74 -35.22 20.51
C VAL A 92 30.53 -35.93 19.90
N LEU A 93 29.34 -35.74 20.49
CA LEU A 93 28.07 -36.27 19.98
C LEU A 93 27.73 -35.72 18.59
N ILE A 94 27.84 -34.40 18.39
CA ILE A 94 27.59 -33.75 17.09
C ILE A 94 28.51 -34.35 16.03
N LYS A 95 29.80 -34.49 16.34
CA LYS A 95 30.79 -34.99 15.39
C LYS A 95 30.51 -36.45 15.00
N GLN A 96 30.25 -37.32 15.98
CA GLN A 96 29.96 -38.74 15.73
C GLN A 96 28.63 -38.97 14.99
N LEU A 97 27.59 -38.19 15.28
CA LEU A 97 26.29 -38.33 14.62
C LEU A 97 26.29 -37.77 13.19
N ASN A 98 27.13 -36.76 12.91
CA ASN A 98 27.31 -36.23 11.55
C ASN A 98 28.13 -37.17 10.65
N ASP A 99 28.93 -38.07 11.22
CA ASP A 99 29.74 -39.05 10.49
C ASP A 99 28.94 -40.31 10.07
N LEU A 100 27.65 -40.43 10.42
CA LEU A 100 26.81 -41.59 10.11
C LEU A 100 26.11 -41.50 8.73
N ASP A 101 25.94 -42.66 8.08
CA ASP A 101 25.30 -42.79 6.75
C ASP A 101 23.84 -42.26 6.74
N PRO A 102 23.52 -41.24 5.90
CA PRO A 102 22.20 -40.60 5.85
C PRO A 102 21.02 -41.53 5.56
N ASP A 103 21.19 -42.55 4.73
CA ASP A 103 20.07 -43.43 4.32
C ASP A 103 19.65 -44.39 5.45
N LYS A 104 20.55 -44.67 6.39
CA LYS A 104 20.26 -45.52 7.56
C LYS A 104 19.60 -44.74 8.70
N ILE A 105 19.94 -43.47 8.86
CA ILE A 105 19.25 -42.55 9.80
C ILE A 105 17.76 -42.40 9.42
N LYS A 106 17.46 -42.45 8.12
CA LYS A 106 16.09 -42.37 7.59
C LYS A 106 15.22 -43.57 8.02
N ASN A 107 15.76 -44.78 8.03
CA ASN A 107 15.02 -45.98 8.47
C ASN A 107 14.75 -46.02 9.98
N ILE A 108 15.59 -45.40 10.80
CA ILE A 108 15.37 -45.26 12.25
C ILE A 108 14.22 -44.26 12.53
N SER A 109 13.99 -43.29 11.63
CA SER A 109 13.06 -42.18 11.83
C SER A 109 11.57 -42.55 11.75
N GLU A 110 11.17 -43.54 10.96
CA GLU A 110 9.75 -43.87 10.75
C GLU A 110 9.11 -44.60 11.94
N ASP A 111 9.84 -45.52 12.57
CA ASP A 111 9.39 -46.21 13.78
C ASP A 111 9.39 -45.27 14.99
N TYR A 112 10.34 -44.32 15.03
CA TYR A 112 10.43 -43.34 16.11
C TYR A 112 9.33 -42.28 16.02
N LEU A 113 8.95 -41.85 14.80
CA LEU A 113 7.76 -41.01 14.56
C LEU A 113 6.47 -41.67 15.07
N LYS A 114 6.34 -42.99 14.99
CA LYS A 114 5.18 -43.74 15.52
C LYS A 114 5.19 -43.78 17.06
N LEU A 115 6.34 -43.90 17.69
CA LEU A 115 6.49 -43.86 19.16
C LEU A 115 6.29 -42.44 19.73
N LEU A 116 6.86 -41.42 19.09
CA LEU A 116 6.64 -40.01 19.42
C LEU A 116 5.15 -39.64 19.31
N LYS A 117 4.44 -40.09 18.26
CA LYS A 117 2.99 -39.91 18.15
C LYS A 117 2.19 -40.55 19.30
N LYS A 118 2.74 -41.56 19.98
CA LYS A 118 2.07 -42.33 21.05
C LYS A 118 2.29 -41.72 22.43
N GLU A 119 3.46 -41.16 22.72
CA GLU A 119 3.71 -40.40 23.96
C GLU A 119 3.23 -38.94 23.87
N ILE A 120 3.15 -38.37 22.67
CA ILE A 120 2.75 -36.99 22.40
C ILE A 120 1.29 -36.95 21.92
N ILE A 121 0.36 -37.45 22.74
CA ILE A 121 -1.08 -37.38 22.45
C ILE A 121 -1.64 -35.96 22.68
N ASN A 122 -0.85 -35.03 23.23
CA ASN A 122 -1.27 -33.64 23.41
C ASN A 122 -0.53 -32.69 22.44
N LYS A 123 -1.17 -32.34 21.31
CA LYS A 123 -0.62 -31.44 20.27
C LYS A 123 -0.07 -30.13 20.85
N ASP A 124 -0.70 -29.60 21.90
CA ASP A 124 -0.26 -28.36 22.57
C ASP A 124 1.09 -28.50 23.28
N LYS A 125 1.44 -29.68 23.82
CA LYS A 125 2.75 -29.93 24.45
C LYS A 125 3.87 -30.06 23.42
N LEU A 126 3.59 -30.68 22.26
CA LEU A 126 4.54 -30.74 21.15
C LEU A 126 4.83 -29.36 20.58
N TYR A 127 3.78 -28.55 20.40
CA TYR A 127 3.91 -27.18 19.93
C TYR A 127 4.65 -26.32 20.95
N LYS A 128 4.35 -26.43 22.26
CA LYS A 128 5.12 -25.78 23.33
C LYS A 128 6.58 -26.22 23.39
N PHE A 129 6.86 -27.51 23.21
CA PHE A 129 8.22 -28.07 23.27
C PHE A 129 9.03 -27.70 22.03
N LEU A 130 8.45 -27.77 20.83
CA LEU A 130 9.04 -27.29 19.59
C LEU A 130 9.26 -25.76 19.63
N MET A 131 8.31 -25.00 20.19
CA MET A 131 8.45 -23.57 20.46
C MET A 131 9.61 -23.30 21.42
N LEU A 132 9.69 -24.01 22.54
CA LEU A 132 10.82 -23.90 23.47
C LEU A 132 12.15 -24.21 22.78
N SER A 133 12.24 -25.26 21.94
CA SER A 133 13.47 -25.57 21.19
C SER A 133 13.80 -24.57 20.08
N TYR A 134 12.80 -23.99 19.40
CA TYR A 134 12.98 -22.93 18.39
C TYR A 134 13.46 -21.63 19.03
N PHE A 135 13.01 -21.33 20.26
CA PHE A 135 13.42 -20.15 21.02
C PHE A 135 14.66 -20.35 21.91
N THR A 136 15.12 -21.59 22.16
CA THR A 136 16.38 -21.83 22.89
C THR A 136 17.61 -21.80 21.99
N ASN A 137 17.45 -21.95 20.67
CA ASN A 137 18.54 -21.82 19.68
C ASN A 137 18.81 -20.35 19.26
N ILE A 138 18.61 -19.40 20.17
CA ILE A 138 18.79 -17.95 19.95
C ILE A 138 20.28 -17.50 20.02
N ASP A 139 21.22 -18.42 20.18
CA ASP A 139 22.52 -18.09 20.81
C ASP A 139 23.72 -17.91 19.86
N GLY A 140 23.73 -16.77 19.18
CA GLY A 140 24.94 -16.22 18.55
C GLY A 140 24.75 -14.79 18.05
N TYR A 141 23.64 -14.54 17.38
CA TYR A 141 23.33 -13.24 16.81
C TYR A 141 22.84 -12.22 17.84
N ILE A 142 21.94 -12.62 18.74
CA ILE A 142 21.50 -11.75 19.83
C ILE A 142 22.68 -11.42 20.75
N ARG A 143 23.59 -12.38 20.98
CA ARG A 143 24.84 -12.18 21.73
C ARG A 143 25.75 -11.12 21.08
N SER A 144 25.92 -11.14 19.76
CA SER A 144 26.69 -10.11 19.02
C SER A 144 26.05 -8.71 19.06
N ARG A 145 24.71 -8.62 18.98
CA ARG A 145 23.95 -7.36 19.15
C ARG A 145 24.13 -6.79 20.55
N LEU A 146 24.10 -7.65 21.57
CA LEU A 146 24.31 -7.29 22.97
C LEU A 146 25.73 -6.77 23.24
N GLU A 147 26.76 -7.45 22.73
CA GLU A 147 28.18 -7.06 22.91
C GLU A 147 28.49 -5.69 22.31
N THR A 148 27.86 -5.34 21.18
CA THR A 148 28.11 -4.03 20.54
C THR A 148 27.35 -2.89 21.23
N ILE A 149 26.13 -3.12 21.70
CA ILE A 149 25.38 -2.10 22.46
C ILE A 149 26.08 -1.82 23.80
N ILE A 150 26.64 -2.86 24.43
CA ILE A 150 27.50 -2.73 25.61
C ILE A 150 28.74 -1.90 25.27
N HIS A 151 29.46 -2.22 24.18
CA HIS A 151 30.62 -1.44 23.73
C HIS A 151 30.27 0.04 23.41
N VAL A 152 29.05 0.29 22.93
CA VAL A 152 28.53 1.64 22.66
C VAL A 152 28.20 2.37 23.97
N LEU A 153 27.64 1.70 24.98
CA LEU A 153 27.37 2.28 26.30
C LEU A 153 28.67 2.55 27.09
N GLU A 154 29.65 1.63 27.00
CA GLU A 154 30.97 1.75 27.63
C GLU A 154 31.76 2.98 27.14
N ASN A 155 31.78 3.25 25.83
CA ASN A 155 32.58 4.34 25.25
C ASN A 155 32.02 5.75 25.41
N ASN A 156 30.81 5.91 25.96
CA ASN A 156 30.13 7.21 26.06
C ASN A 156 29.79 7.66 27.47
N THR A 157 30.23 6.92 28.49
CA THR A 157 30.30 7.49 29.82
C THR A 157 31.29 8.65 29.77
N THR A 158 30.79 9.88 29.93
CA THR A 158 31.65 11.04 30.19
C THR A 158 32.56 10.68 31.36
N LYS A 159 33.80 11.17 31.31
CA LYS A 159 34.99 10.78 32.10
C LYS A 159 34.85 10.59 33.62
N ASP A 160 33.67 10.71 34.24
CA ASP A 160 33.48 10.68 35.70
C ASP A 160 32.48 9.62 36.24
N LYS A 161 31.87 8.74 35.43
CA LYS A 161 31.12 7.57 35.94
C LYS A 161 31.24 6.34 35.04
N PHE A 162 32.13 5.41 35.38
CA PHE A 162 32.07 4.05 34.85
C PHE A 162 30.78 3.37 35.33
N MET A 163 30.01 2.78 34.40
CA MET A 163 28.90 1.89 34.76
C MET A 163 29.45 0.64 35.44
N ASP A 164 28.83 0.20 36.53
CA ASP A 164 29.22 -1.04 37.22
C ASP A 164 28.94 -2.24 36.31
N VAL A 165 29.77 -3.28 36.38
CA VAL A 165 29.62 -4.56 35.67
C VAL A 165 28.23 -5.15 35.89
N LYS A 166 27.64 -4.90 37.07
CA LYS A 166 26.27 -5.30 37.42
C LYS A 166 25.21 -4.58 36.58
N GLU A 167 25.35 -3.29 36.32
CA GLU A 167 24.42 -2.49 35.50
C GLU A 167 24.50 -2.90 34.03
N ILE A 168 25.71 -3.15 33.53
CA ILE A 168 25.94 -3.64 32.16
C ILE A 168 25.26 -5.00 31.96
N LYS A 169 25.39 -5.89 32.94
CA LYS A 169 24.73 -7.20 32.92
C LYS A 169 23.20 -7.09 32.94
N GLU A 170 22.66 -6.19 33.76
CA GLU A 170 21.21 -5.96 33.84
C GLU A 170 20.64 -5.43 32.51
N ILE A 171 21.32 -4.48 31.87
CA ILE A 171 20.93 -3.95 30.55
C ILE A 171 20.97 -5.06 29.49
N LYS A 172 21.99 -5.92 29.54
CA LYS A 172 22.12 -7.08 28.65
C LYS A 172 20.93 -8.03 28.79
N ASP A 173 20.59 -8.39 30.02
CA ASP A 173 19.52 -9.34 30.32
C ASP A 173 18.14 -8.78 29.90
N ASN A 174 17.90 -7.48 30.14
CA ASN A 174 16.64 -6.84 29.74
C ASN A 174 16.52 -6.69 28.21
N LEU A 175 17.59 -6.32 27.51
CA LEU A 175 17.57 -6.23 26.04
C LEU A 175 17.34 -7.61 25.40
N LEU A 176 17.97 -8.65 25.94
CA LEU A 176 17.72 -10.03 25.52
C LEU A 176 16.25 -10.41 25.74
N ALA A 177 15.71 -10.13 26.92
CA ALA A 177 14.31 -10.39 27.24
C ALA A 177 13.35 -9.66 26.30
N TYR A 178 13.66 -8.40 25.95
CA TYR A 178 12.87 -7.61 25.00
C TYR A 178 12.88 -8.19 23.59
N LEU A 179 14.05 -8.58 23.05
CA LEU A 179 14.15 -9.15 21.71
C LEU A 179 13.43 -10.51 21.63
N ILE A 180 13.54 -11.35 22.66
CA ILE A 180 12.78 -12.60 22.78
C ILE A 180 11.28 -12.32 22.82
N PHE A 181 10.86 -11.30 23.57
CA PHE A 181 9.47 -10.88 23.62
C PHE A 181 8.97 -10.45 22.24
N LEU A 182 9.71 -9.60 21.52
CA LEU A 182 9.34 -9.14 20.18
C LEU A 182 9.26 -10.29 19.18
N GLN A 183 10.22 -11.22 19.20
CA GLN A 183 10.21 -12.39 18.33
C GLN A 183 8.97 -13.26 18.57
N LYS A 184 8.65 -13.54 19.84
CA LYS A 184 7.46 -14.32 20.22
C LYS A 184 6.16 -13.60 19.84
N TRP A 185 6.09 -12.30 20.12
CA TRP A 185 4.95 -11.48 19.75
C TRP A 185 4.75 -11.48 18.23
N ALA A 186 5.79 -11.19 17.47
CA ALA A 186 5.73 -11.13 16.02
C ALA A 186 5.35 -12.49 15.40
N PHE A 187 5.92 -13.59 15.89
CA PHE A 187 5.53 -14.94 15.45
C PHE A 187 4.04 -15.21 15.66
N ASN A 188 3.50 -14.85 16.82
CA ASN A 188 2.09 -15.05 17.12
C ASN A 188 1.16 -14.20 16.21
N GLU A 189 1.54 -12.96 15.92
CA GLU A 189 0.75 -12.06 15.08
C GLU A 189 0.77 -12.45 13.59
N LEU A 190 1.89 -12.98 13.08
CA LEU A 190 1.98 -13.46 11.70
C LEU A 190 1.07 -14.69 11.46
N GLY A 191 0.83 -15.49 12.50
CA GLY A 191 -0.04 -16.66 12.44
C GLY A 191 0.48 -17.76 11.52
N GLU A 192 -0.40 -18.69 11.14
CA GLU A 192 0.00 -19.85 10.32
C GLU A 192 0.10 -19.56 8.82
N MET A 193 -0.56 -18.51 8.33
CA MET A 193 -0.63 -18.16 6.90
C MET A 193 0.42 -17.13 6.52
N GLU A 194 1.55 -17.60 6.01
CA GLU A 194 2.57 -16.72 5.43
C GLU A 194 2.21 -16.25 4.01
N PHE A 195 2.40 -14.95 3.77
CA PHE A 195 2.27 -14.33 2.45
C PHE A 195 3.63 -13.81 1.98
N GLU A 196 4.17 -14.35 0.89
CA GLU A 196 5.31 -13.73 0.24
C GLU A 196 4.87 -12.43 -0.45
N ARG A 197 5.56 -11.32 -0.16
CA ARG A 197 5.16 -9.99 -0.65
C ARG A 197 6.21 -9.38 -1.55
N THR A 198 5.73 -8.67 -2.55
CA THR A 198 6.55 -7.81 -3.40
C THR A 198 6.16 -6.35 -3.22
N PHE A 199 7.15 -5.47 -3.37
CA PHE A 199 7.03 -4.05 -3.14
C PHE A 199 7.53 -3.29 -4.36
N LYS A 200 6.79 -2.26 -4.76
CA LYS A 200 7.18 -1.34 -5.82
C LYS A 200 7.66 -0.02 -5.21
N ILE A 201 8.89 0.38 -5.54
CA ILE A 201 9.41 1.71 -5.18
C ILE A 201 8.94 2.73 -6.23
N THR A 202 8.47 3.89 -5.77
CA THR A 202 8.11 5.01 -6.65
C THR A 202 9.31 5.43 -7.50
N GLY A 203 9.14 5.54 -8.82
CA GLY A 203 10.21 5.91 -9.76
C GLY A 203 11.11 4.75 -10.22
N ASN A 204 10.98 3.54 -9.65
CA ASN A 204 11.74 2.36 -10.06
C ASN A 204 10.84 1.28 -10.68
N LYS A 205 11.30 0.64 -11.76
CA LYS A 205 10.59 -0.49 -12.40
C LYS A 205 10.79 -1.81 -11.65
N ARG A 206 11.81 -1.92 -10.79
CA ARG A 206 12.14 -3.16 -10.08
C ARG A 206 11.20 -3.40 -8.90
N ARG A 207 10.70 -4.64 -8.79
CA ARG A 207 10.00 -5.15 -7.61
C ARG A 207 11.00 -5.68 -6.58
N LEU A 208 10.79 -5.33 -5.32
CA LEU A 208 11.60 -5.79 -4.18
C LEU A 208 10.86 -6.85 -3.38
N LYS A 209 11.60 -7.77 -2.76
CA LYS A 209 11.07 -8.66 -1.72
C LYS A 209 11.28 -8.05 -0.34
N ILE A 210 10.67 -8.64 0.69
CA ILE A 210 10.78 -8.15 2.07
C ILE A 210 12.23 -8.11 2.59
N ASP A 211 13.08 -9.07 2.21
CA ASP A 211 14.50 -9.07 2.57
C ASP A 211 15.29 -7.94 1.90
N ASP A 212 14.84 -7.50 0.72
CA ASP A 212 15.48 -6.39 0.04
C ASP A 212 15.17 -5.06 0.72
N LEU A 213 14.00 -4.93 1.37
CA LEU A 213 13.66 -3.74 2.17
C LEU A 213 14.64 -3.55 3.33
N LEU A 214 15.06 -4.64 4.00
CA LEU A 214 16.06 -4.57 5.06
C LEU A 214 17.42 -4.08 4.53
N LYS A 215 17.74 -4.29 3.26
CA LYS A 215 19.03 -3.88 2.67
C LYS A 215 19.08 -2.41 2.26
N LEU A 216 17.94 -1.73 2.11
CA LEU A 216 17.88 -0.35 1.60
C LEU A 216 18.54 0.71 2.50
N ASN A 217 18.84 0.39 3.77
CA ASN A 217 19.46 1.31 4.76
C ASN A 217 18.87 2.74 4.76
N SER A 218 17.58 2.88 4.47
CA SER A 218 16.86 4.15 4.34
C SER A 218 15.55 4.07 5.10
N ASN A 219 14.97 5.22 5.48
CA ASN A 219 13.63 5.23 6.03
C ASN A 219 12.63 4.82 4.94
N LEU A 220 11.54 4.18 5.32
CA LEU A 220 10.55 3.64 4.40
C LEU A 220 9.15 4.11 4.79
N VAL A 221 8.32 4.39 3.80
CA VAL A 221 6.87 4.45 3.97
C VAL A 221 6.24 3.34 3.16
N ILE A 222 5.63 2.38 3.85
CA ILE A 222 4.95 1.24 3.26
C ILE A 222 3.47 1.60 3.09
N ILE A 223 3.04 1.69 1.83
CA ILE A 223 1.66 2.05 1.48
C ILE A 223 0.90 0.89 0.84
N GLY A 224 -0.41 0.85 1.06
CA GLY A 224 -1.31 -0.02 0.32
C GLY A 224 -2.76 0.09 0.82
N PRO A 225 -3.71 -0.56 0.12
CA PRO A 225 -5.12 -0.53 0.49
C PRO A 225 -5.40 -1.20 1.86
N PRO A 226 -6.60 -1.02 2.45
CA PRO A 226 -6.99 -1.69 3.68
C PRO A 226 -6.88 -3.23 3.56
N GLY A 227 -6.38 -3.93 4.58
CA GLY A 227 -6.23 -5.40 4.53
C GLY A 227 -5.10 -5.92 3.63
N CYS A 228 -4.35 -5.05 2.95
CA CYS A 228 -3.26 -5.48 2.07
C CYS A 228 -2.03 -6.04 2.81
N GLY A 229 -1.98 -5.97 4.15
CA GLY A 229 -0.91 -6.54 4.98
C GLY A 229 0.23 -5.57 5.35
N LYS A 230 -0.06 -4.28 5.58
CA LYS A 230 0.94 -3.30 6.05
C LYS A 230 1.50 -3.63 7.42
N THR A 231 0.62 -3.75 8.44
CA THR A 231 0.96 -4.22 9.78
C THR A 231 1.68 -5.57 9.74
N TYR A 232 1.16 -6.53 8.97
CA TYR A 232 1.82 -7.82 8.75
C TYR A 232 3.26 -7.66 8.21
N THR A 233 3.49 -6.73 7.29
CA THR A 233 4.83 -6.45 6.74
C THR A 233 5.77 -5.89 7.81
N LEU A 234 5.31 -4.91 8.62
CA LEU A 234 6.12 -4.36 9.71
C LEU A 234 6.49 -5.45 10.72
N ILE A 235 5.52 -6.28 11.11
CA ILE A 235 5.72 -7.38 12.05
C ILE A 235 6.68 -8.44 11.47
N ASN A 236 6.58 -8.75 10.17
CA ASN A 236 7.47 -9.70 9.51
C ASN A 236 8.91 -9.15 9.41
N LEU A 237 9.08 -7.85 9.19
CA LEU A 237 10.39 -7.21 9.25
C LEU A 237 10.98 -7.28 10.67
N ILE A 238 10.18 -7.01 11.70
CA ILE A 238 10.60 -7.17 13.11
C ILE A 238 11.01 -8.61 13.38
N PHE A 239 10.20 -9.59 12.97
CA PHE A 239 10.51 -11.00 13.12
C PHE A 239 11.84 -11.36 12.43
N ARG A 240 12.05 -10.95 11.19
CA ARG A 240 13.31 -11.18 10.46
C ARG A 240 14.52 -10.52 11.12
N LEU A 241 14.37 -9.31 11.66
CA LEU A 241 15.42 -8.63 12.42
C LEU A 241 15.81 -9.38 13.70
N THR A 242 14.85 -10.09 14.32
CA THR A 242 15.12 -10.94 15.50
C THR A 242 15.70 -12.32 15.16
N GLN A 243 15.57 -12.79 13.91
CA GLN A 243 15.96 -14.14 13.48
C GLN A 243 17.28 -14.20 12.66
N SER A 244 17.59 -13.15 11.89
CA SER A 244 18.60 -13.21 10.82
C SER A 244 19.84 -12.36 11.08
N ASN A 245 21.02 -12.78 10.56
CA ASN A 245 22.22 -11.95 10.37
C ASN A 245 21.99 -10.88 9.28
N SER A 246 20.96 -10.04 9.45
CA SER A 246 20.59 -8.97 8.51
C SER A 246 21.65 -7.88 8.35
N GLY A 247 22.76 -7.95 9.10
CA GLY A 247 23.80 -6.91 9.15
C GLY A 247 23.35 -5.62 9.85
N LYS A 248 22.07 -5.52 10.20
CA LYS A 248 21.48 -4.43 10.99
C LYS A 248 21.75 -4.68 12.46
N MET A 249 22.26 -3.69 13.18
CA MET A 249 22.55 -3.80 14.62
C MET A 249 21.53 -3.05 15.49
N GLN A 250 20.69 -2.22 14.88
CA GLN A 250 19.68 -1.39 15.54
C GLN A 250 18.58 -2.20 16.23
N ILE A 251 18.06 -1.72 17.36
CA ILE A 251 16.96 -2.33 18.12
C ILE A 251 15.62 -1.97 17.45
N PRO A 252 14.80 -2.96 17.04
CA PRO A 252 13.47 -2.68 16.53
C PRO A 252 12.54 -2.21 17.66
N ILE A 253 11.84 -1.09 17.45
CA ILE A 253 10.78 -0.60 18.34
C ILE A 253 9.50 -0.44 17.53
N TYR A 254 8.41 -1.05 18.00
CA TYR A 254 7.08 -0.91 17.41
C TYR A 254 6.25 0.15 18.15
N VAL A 255 5.66 1.08 17.40
CA VAL A 255 4.82 2.17 17.88
C VAL A 255 3.51 2.19 17.09
N ASP A 256 2.39 2.08 17.80
CA ASP A 256 1.05 2.26 17.25
C ASP A 256 0.70 3.76 17.22
N LEU A 257 0.55 4.32 16.03
CA LEU A 257 0.21 5.73 15.79
C LEU A 257 -1.28 6.03 15.89
N SER A 258 -2.19 5.03 15.78
CA SER A 258 -3.64 5.26 15.98
C SER A 258 -3.95 5.81 17.38
N SER A 259 -3.03 5.56 18.30
CA SER A 259 -2.99 5.99 19.69
C SER A 259 -2.45 7.41 19.93
N TYR A 260 -1.88 8.06 18.90
CA TYR A 260 -1.24 9.38 19.01
C TYR A 260 -2.25 10.49 19.30
N GLY A 261 -1.89 11.42 20.19
CA GLY A 261 -2.75 12.54 20.64
C GLY A 261 -3.88 12.12 21.59
N MET A 262 -4.07 10.81 21.80
CA MET A 262 -5.05 10.28 22.75
C MET A 262 -4.40 9.68 23.99
N PHE A 263 -3.27 8.98 23.82
CA PHE A 263 -2.54 8.36 24.93
C PHE A 263 -1.15 8.91 25.15
N TYR A 264 -0.57 9.43 24.08
CA TYR A 264 0.74 10.04 24.13
C TYR A 264 0.74 11.19 23.15
N ASP A 265 1.36 12.28 23.58
CA ASP A 265 1.41 13.54 22.86
C ASP A 265 2.73 13.74 22.13
N SER A 266 3.68 12.83 22.31
CA SER A 266 4.99 12.87 21.69
C SER A 266 5.51 11.47 21.40
N ILE A 267 6.01 11.25 20.19
CA ILE A 267 6.70 9.98 19.85
C ILE A 267 7.94 9.81 20.73
N PHE A 268 8.68 10.88 20.99
CA PHE A 268 9.84 10.84 21.89
C PHE A 268 9.44 10.32 23.28
N GLN A 269 8.37 10.86 23.87
CA GLN A 269 7.87 10.39 25.17
C GLN A 269 7.43 8.92 25.11
N ARG A 270 6.76 8.52 24.02
CA ARG A 270 6.34 7.14 23.83
C ARG A 270 7.53 6.18 23.72
N LEU A 271 8.60 6.58 23.05
CA LEU A 271 9.85 5.83 23.00
C LEU A 271 10.45 5.69 24.40
N LEU A 272 10.50 6.79 25.16
CA LEU A 272 10.98 6.79 26.54
C LEU A 272 10.19 5.83 27.41
N ASP A 273 8.86 5.81 27.29
CA ASP A 273 8.00 4.89 28.04
C ASP A 273 8.25 3.42 27.66
N ILE A 274 8.43 3.13 26.37
CA ILE A 274 8.72 1.77 25.89
C ILE A 274 10.09 1.32 26.40
N VAL A 275 11.13 2.15 26.25
CA VAL A 275 12.49 1.83 26.71
C VAL A 275 12.49 1.63 28.23
N ASN A 276 11.86 2.53 28.99
CA ASN A 276 11.75 2.39 30.45
C ASN A 276 11.03 1.12 30.90
N LYS A 277 9.92 0.78 30.21
CA LYS A 277 9.09 -0.37 30.58
C LYS A 277 9.69 -1.71 30.14
N LYS A 278 10.50 -1.72 29.08
CA LYS A 278 10.88 -2.96 28.37
C LYS A 278 12.39 -3.21 28.28
N LEU A 279 13.22 -2.19 28.41
CA LEU A 279 14.67 -2.27 28.18
C LEU A 279 15.48 -1.85 29.41
N VAL A 280 15.43 -0.58 29.78
CA VAL A 280 16.22 -0.06 30.89
C VAL A 280 15.58 1.21 31.40
N LYS A 281 15.64 1.42 32.72
CA LYS A 281 15.30 2.73 33.27
C LYS A 281 16.30 3.76 32.75
N CYS A 282 15.83 4.68 31.93
CA CYS A 282 16.61 5.74 31.34
C CYS A 282 15.89 7.08 31.49
N GLN A 283 16.66 8.14 31.67
CA GLN A 283 16.17 9.51 31.64
C GLN A 283 16.12 10.02 30.20
N LYS A 284 15.57 11.23 30.03
CA LYS A 284 15.45 11.87 28.72
C LYS A 284 16.80 11.96 28.00
N ASP A 285 17.83 12.43 28.71
CA ASP A 285 19.17 12.63 28.15
C ASP A 285 19.81 11.31 27.67
N ASP A 286 19.53 10.21 28.37
CA ASP A 286 19.99 8.87 27.99
C ASP A 286 19.33 8.41 26.67
N LEU A 287 18.03 8.65 26.51
CA LEU A 287 17.32 8.34 25.27
C LEU A 287 17.82 9.20 24.09
N GLU A 288 18.05 10.50 24.31
CA GLU A 288 18.64 11.38 23.29
C GLU A 288 20.02 10.87 22.85
N LEU A 289 20.84 10.37 23.77
CA LEU A 289 22.13 9.79 23.46
C LEU A 289 21.99 8.52 22.59
N LEU A 290 21.06 7.63 22.95
CA LEU A 290 20.79 6.41 22.18
C LEU A 290 20.29 6.72 20.76
N LEU A 291 19.42 7.72 20.63
CA LEU A 291 18.93 8.20 19.34
C LEU A 291 20.05 8.85 18.53
N LYS A 292 20.90 9.71 19.11
CA LYS A 292 22.06 10.32 18.41
C LYS A 292 23.03 9.29 17.85
N LYS A 293 23.09 8.09 18.43
CA LYS A 293 23.93 6.98 17.97
C LYS A 293 23.29 6.09 16.92
N GLY A 294 22.02 6.30 16.58
CA GLY A 294 21.30 5.45 15.63
C GLY A 294 20.99 4.08 16.18
N SER A 295 20.63 3.98 17.47
CA SER A 295 20.44 2.69 18.13
C SER A 295 19.14 1.98 17.72
N PHE A 296 18.22 2.63 17.00
CA PHE A 296 16.86 2.12 16.79
C PHE A 296 16.42 2.00 15.33
N ILE A 297 15.53 1.04 15.08
CA ILE A 297 14.62 1.00 13.92
C ILE A 297 13.21 1.18 14.46
N LEU A 298 12.56 2.29 14.12
CA LEU A 298 11.24 2.65 14.59
C LEU A 298 10.18 2.23 13.57
N PHE A 299 9.36 1.26 13.94
CA PHE A 299 8.22 0.78 13.18
C PHE A 299 6.97 1.54 13.63
N LEU A 300 6.52 2.50 12.82
CA LEU A 300 5.39 3.36 13.11
C LEU A 300 4.15 2.89 12.32
N ASP A 301 3.19 2.25 12.99
CA ASP A 301 2.04 1.62 12.34
C ASP A 301 0.76 2.44 12.52
N GLY A 302 -0.15 2.41 11.53
CA GLY A 302 -1.44 3.09 11.61
C GLY A 302 -1.38 4.61 11.42
N PHE A 303 -0.47 5.12 10.58
CA PHE A 303 -0.39 6.57 10.30
C PHE A 303 -1.71 7.14 9.73
N ASP A 304 -2.46 6.35 8.95
CA ASP A 304 -3.79 6.71 8.43
C ASP A 304 -4.93 6.70 9.47
N GLU A 305 -4.63 6.28 10.70
CA GLU A 305 -5.59 6.13 11.81
C GLU A 305 -5.45 7.23 12.87
N ILE A 306 -4.55 8.19 12.64
CA ILE A 306 -4.40 9.35 13.52
C ILE A 306 -5.62 10.28 13.33
N LYS A 307 -6.19 10.77 14.43
CA LYS A 307 -7.25 11.78 14.39
C LYS A 307 -6.76 13.08 13.74
N ASP A 308 -7.62 13.70 12.94
CA ASP A 308 -7.33 14.93 12.20
C ASP A 308 -6.71 16.03 13.09
N ASP A 309 -7.24 16.24 14.29
CA ASP A 309 -6.74 17.25 15.26
C ASP A 309 -5.26 17.06 15.67
N PHE A 310 -4.75 15.83 15.58
CA PHE A 310 -3.39 15.47 16.01
C PHE A 310 -2.49 15.07 14.86
N TYR A 311 -3.03 14.95 13.66
CA TYR A 311 -2.30 14.49 12.48
C TYR A 311 -1.10 15.39 12.18
N GLU A 312 -1.29 16.71 12.11
CA GLU A 312 -0.19 17.67 11.86
C GLU A 312 0.88 17.64 12.96
N LYS A 313 0.47 17.42 14.20
CA LYS A 313 1.39 17.30 15.34
C LYS A 313 2.22 16.01 15.24
N CYS A 314 1.59 14.88 14.91
CA CYS A 314 2.29 13.62 14.72
C CYS A 314 3.30 13.69 13.57
N VAL A 315 2.90 14.27 12.44
CA VAL A 315 3.81 14.45 11.30
C VAL A 315 5.01 15.30 11.70
N ARG A 316 4.78 16.36 12.48
CA ARG A 316 5.87 17.19 13.00
C ARG A 316 6.82 16.40 13.90
N ASP A 317 6.28 15.61 14.82
CA ASP A 317 7.09 14.80 15.71
C ASP A 317 7.98 13.80 14.97
N ILE A 318 7.41 13.06 14.00
CA ILE A 318 8.18 12.08 13.21
C ILE A 318 9.29 12.77 12.44
N ASN A 319 8.97 13.89 11.79
CA ASN A 319 9.95 14.64 11.00
C ASN A 319 11.06 15.24 11.85
N ASN A 320 10.73 15.82 13.01
CA ASN A 320 11.74 16.34 13.94
C ASN A 320 12.67 15.20 14.41
N LEU A 321 12.11 14.03 14.73
CA LEU A 321 12.94 12.87 15.10
C LEU A 321 13.87 12.41 13.97
N MET A 322 13.39 12.40 12.72
CA MET A 322 14.24 12.06 11.57
C MET A 322 15.36 13.07 11.34
N ILE A 323 15.09 14.37 11.57
CA ILE A 323 16.06 15.46 11.41
C ILE A 323 17.09 15.45 12.54
N ASP A 324 16.62 15.38 13.79
CA ASP A 324 17.46 15.49 14.98
C ASP A 324 18.30 14.22 15.19
N TYR A 325 17.82 13.06 14.71
CA TYR A 325 18.43 11.75 14.94
C TYR A 325 18.53 10.89 13.66
N PRO A 326 19.27 11.34 12.62
CA PRO A 326 19.26 10.76 11.27
C PRO A 326 19.91 9.37 11.16
N LEU A 327 20.63 8.92 12.19
CA LEU A 327 21.25 7.58 12.21
C LEU A 327 20.25 6.46 12.55
N ASN A 328 19.04 6.80 13.01
CA ASN A 328 17.97 5.81 13.22
C ASN A 328 17.20 5.58 11.92
N LEU A 329 16.56 4.43 11.82
CA LEU A 329 15.69 4.11 10.70
C LEU A 329 14.22 4.20 11.10
N PHE A 330 13.40 4.72 10.21
CA PHE A 330 11.97 4.89 10.40
C PHE A 330 11.24 4.09 9.32
N ILE A 331 10.35 3.18 9.71
CA ILE A 331 9.53 2.38 8.82
C ILE A 331 8.08 2.64 9.18
N ILE A 332 7.39 3.37 8.32
CA ILE A 332 6.05 3.91 8.57
C ILE A 332 5.04 3.16 7.70
N ALA A 333 3.88 2.79 8.25
CA ALA A 333 2.79 2.18 7.49
C ALA A 333 1.57 3.11 7.41
N SER A 334 1.05 3.31 6.19
CA SER A 334 -0.15 4.13 5.95
C SER A 334 -0.98 3.60 4.77
N ARG A 335 -2.27 3.93 4.70
CA ARG A 335 -3.09 3.72 3.50
C ARG A 335 -2.72 4.70 2.39
N ASP A 336 -2.83 4.24 1.13
CA ASP A 336 -2.51 5.05 -0.07
C ASP A 336 -3.24 6.41 -0.12
N ASN A 337 -4.48 6.46 0.35
CA ASN A 337 -5.33 7.65 0.31
C ASN A 337 -5.11 8.63 1.48
N ASN A 338 -4.32 8.23 2.48
CA ASN A 338 -4.02 8.97 3.70
C ASN A 338 -2.51 9.21 3.88
N TYR A 339 -1.72 8.94 2.85
CA TYR A 339 -0.30 9.30 2.76
C TYR A 339 -0.10 10.26 1.59
N TYR A 340 0.10 11.53 1.93
CA TYR A 340 0.24 12.65 1.01
C TYR A 340 1.68 12.99 0.65
N GLU A 341 2.69 12.20 1.04
CA GLU A 341 4.14 12.48 0.88
C GLU A 341 4.71 13.43 1.97
N GLU A 342 4.18 13.28 3.17
CA GLU A 342 4.42 14.09 4.37
C GLU A 342 5.86 14.09 4.86
N PHE A 343 6.58 13.02 4.51
CA PHE A 343 7.98 12.82 4.85
C PHE A 343 8.90 13.04 3.64
N GLY A 344 8.32 13.35 2.47
CA GLY A 344 9.05 13.63 1.23
C GLY A 344 10.08 12.55 0.91
N TYR A 345 11.30 12.99 0.64
CA TYR A 345 12.42 12.12 0.28
C TYR A 345 13.15 11.51 1.48
N LYS A 346 12.85 11.95 2.72
CA LYS A 346 13.43 11.34 3.92
C LYS A 346 13.10 9.86 3.99
N VAL A 347 12.05 9.44 3.29
CA VAL A 347 11.53 8.09 3.19
C VAL A 347 11.48 7.62 1.74
N ILE A 348 11.74 6.35 1.53
CA ILE A 348 11.44 5.67 0.26
C ILE A 348 10.02 5.15 0.34
N LYS A 349 9.16 5.63 -0.58
CA LYS A 349 7.80 5.13 -0.72
C LYS A 349 7.80 3.75 -1.37
N CYS A 350 7.30 2.76 -0.63
CA CYS A 350 7.18 1.37 -1.04
C CYS A 350 5.69 0.97 -1.08
N LYS A 351 5.14 0.78 -2.27
CA LYS A 351 3.78 0.25 -2.42
C LYS A 351 3.77 -1.27 -2.38
N ILE A 352 2.93 -1.84 -1.52
CA ILE A 352 2.71 -3.28 -1.47
C ILE A 352 1.94 -3.68 -2.72
N ASP A 353 2.47 -4.62 -3.50
CA ASP A 353 1.74 -5.20 -4.64
C ASP A 353 0.60 -6.10 -4.13
N PRO A 354 -0.57 -6.09 -4.79
CA PRO A 354 -1.62 -7.07 -4.53
C PRO A 354 -1.10 -8.50 -4.76
N LEU A 355 -1.74 -9.50 -4.15
CA LEU A 355 -1.41 -10.88 -4.50
C LEU A 355 -1.69 -11.13 -5.98
N ASP A 356 -0.81 -11.88 -6.61
CA ASP A 356 -1.05 -12.39 -7.95
C ASP A 356 -1.83 -13.73 -7.91
N GLY A 357 -2.37 -14.13 -9.07
CA GLY A 357 -3.18 -15.34 -9.18
C GLY A 357 -2.43 -16.63 -8.84
N ILE A 358 -1.10 -16.65 -9.02
CA ILE A 358 -0.27 -17.82 -8.69
C ILE A 358 -0.18 -17.95 -7.17
N GLN A 359 0.15 -16.86 -6.48
CA GLN A 359 0.21 -16.81 -5.02
C GLN A 359 -1.14 -17.18 -4.39
N ILE A 360 -2.23 -16.62 -4.91
CA ILE A 360 -3.58 -16.93 -4.41
C ILE A 360 -3.86 -18.43 -4.54
N LYS A 361 -3.60 -19.03 -5.70
CA LYS A 361 -3.83 -20.44 -5.95
C LYS A 361 -3.01 -21.33 -5.02
N GLU A 362 -1.71 -21.04 -4.87
CA GLU A 362 -0.83 -21.78 -3.97
C GLU A 362 -1.30 -21.74 -2.51
N ILE A 363 -1.78 -20.58 -2.05
CA ILE A 363 -2.32 -20.41 -0.70
C ILE A 363 -3.64 -21.17 -0.55
N VAL A 364 -4.56 -21.06 -1.52
CA VAL A 364 -5.82 -21.80 -1.49
C VAL A 364 -5.55 -23.31 -1.46
N ASP A 365 -4.72 -23.83 -2.37
CA ASP A 365 -4.35 -25.25 -2.43
C ASP A 365 -3.69 -25.74 -1.13
N LYS A 366 -2.87 -24.89 -0.49
CA LYS A 366 -2.21 -25.22 0.78
C LYS A 366 -3.18 -25.31 1.96
N TYR A 367 -4.13 -24.38 2.08
CA TYR A 367 -4.99 -24.26 3.27
C TYR A 367 -6.40 -24.79 3.10
N TYR A 368 -6.83 -25.06 1.87
CA TYR A 368 -8.06 -25.75 1.53
C TYR A 368 -7.75 -27.16 1.02
N LYS A 369 -7.93 -28.17 1.89
CA LYS A 369 -7.46 -29.56 1.69
C LYS A 369 -8.08 -30.34 0.51
N TYR A 370 -8.98 -29.73 -0.26
CA TYR A 370 -9.56 -30.36 -1.44
C TYR A 370 -8.74 -29.94 -2.66
N SER A 371 -7.89 -30.86 -3.14
CA SER A 371 -7.16 -30.68 -4.39
C SER A 371 -8.12 -30.32 -5.52
N PHE A 372 -7.79 -29.29 -6.31
CA PHE A 372 -8.53 -28.82 -7.49
C PHE A 372 -9.74 -27.88 -7.24
N TYR A 373 -9.66 -26.98 -6.25
CA TYR A 373 -10.62 -25.87 -6.20
C TYR A 373 -10.35 -24.88 -7.35
N THR A 374 -11.23 -24.86 -8.35
CA THR A 374 -11.11 -23.93 -9.49
C THR A 374 -11.62 -22.55 -9.09
N LEU A 375 -10.69 -21.63 -8.88
CA LEU A 375 -11.00 -20.20 -8.72
C LEU A 375 -11.44 -19.62 -10.07
N SER A 376 -12.57 -18.92 -10.11
CA SER A 376 -12.92 -18.07 -11.24
C SER A 376 -12.05 -16.81 -11.24
N ASP A 377 -11.96 -16.11 -12.37
CA ASP A 377 -11.20 -14.86 -12.48
C ASP A 377 -11.71 -13.78 -11.50
N ASP A 378 -13.02 -13.72 -11.27
CA ASP A 378 -13.64 -12.81 -10.29
C ASP A 378 -13.19 -13.12 -8.85
N MET A 379 -13.07 -14.41 -8.50
CA MET A 379 -12.57 -14.83 -7.19
C MET A 379 -11.09 -14.50 -7.03
N VAL A 380 -10.30 -14.67 -8.11
CA VAL A 380 -8.89 -14.27 -8.11
C VAL A 380 -8.75 -12.77 -7.86
N GLU A 381 -9.52 -11.94 -8.55
CA GLU A 381 -9.55 -10.49 -8.32
C GLU A 381 -9.93 -10.13 -6.88
N LEU A 382 -10.95 -10.80 -6.33
CA LEU A 382 -11.41 -10.58 -4.96
C LEU A 382 -10.35 -10.96 -3.91
N PHE A 383 -9.57 -12.00 -4.17
CA PHE A 383 -8.52 -12.53 -3.29
C PHE A 383 -7.15 -11.88 -3.45
N ARG A 384 -7.00 -10.88 -4.32
CA ARG A 384 -5.77 -10.06 -4.39
C ARG A 384 -5.48 -9.33 -3.07
N ASN A 385 -6.52 -9.14 -2.25
CA ASN A 385 -6.41 -8.63 -0.89
C ASN A 385 -6.25 -9.77 0.14
N PRO A 386 -5.15 -9.84 0.89
CA PRO A 386 -4.85 -11.03 1.71
C PRO A 386 -5.72 -11.23 2.92
N LEU A 387 -6.27 -10.14 3.48
CA LEU A 387 -7.32 -10.28 4.49
C LEU A 387 -8.55 -10.96 3.89
N ILE A 388 -8.95 -10.57 2.68
CA ILE A 388 -10.10 -11.17 1.99
C ILE A 388 -9.82 -12.61 1.60
N LEU A 389 -8.61 -12.95 1.15
CA LEU A 389 -8.22 -14.34 0.91
C LEU A 389 -8.28 -15.17 2.20
N LYS A 390 -7.74 -14.67 3.32
CA LYS A 390 -7.79 -15.37 4.61
C LYS A 390 -9.22 -15.62 5.07
N ILE A 391 -10.08 -14.58 4.99
CA ILE A 391 -11.50 -14.69 5.31
C ILE A 391 -12.20 -15.66 4.34
N GLY A 392 -11.94 -15.53 3.04
CA GLY A 392 -12.51 -16.33 1.97
C GLY A 392 -12.21 -17.82 2.15
N ILE A 393 -10.98 -18.18 2.49
CA ILE A 393 -10.59 -19.58 2.80
C ILE A 393 -11.44 -20.14 3.95
N GLU A 394 -11.70 -19.35 5.00
CA GLU A 394 -12.57 -19.79 6.09
C GLU A 394 -14.03 -19.91 5.64
N VAL A 395 -14.53 -19.03 4.78
CA VAL A 395 -15.89 -19.12 4.21
C VAL A 395 -16.03 -20.37 3.32
N ILE A 396 -15.09 -20.61 2.40
CA ILE A 396 -15.08 -21.78 1.48
C ILE A 396 -15.15 -23.09 2.28
N LYS A 397 -14.35 -23.22 3.35
CA LYS A 397 -14.33 -24.41 4.23
C LYS A 397 -15.69 -24.72 4.85
N ASN A 398 -16.55 -23.73 5.01
CA ASN A 398 -17.81 -23.86 5.75
C ASN A 398 -19.06 -23.73 4.86
N ASN A 399 -18.92 -23.36 3.59
CA ASN A 399 -20.03 -23.11 2.67
C ASN A 399 -19.97 -23.99 1.42
N ASP A 400 -19.56 -25.27 1.57
CA ASP A 400 -19.46 -26.26 0.49
C ASP A 400 -18.67 -25.78 -0.74
N GLY A 401 -17.64 -24.96 -0.52
CA GLY A 401 -16.85 -24.38 -1.61
C GLY A 401 -17.52 -23.25 -2.36
N LYS A 402 -18.61 -22.64 -1.86
CA LYS A 402 -19.20 -21.43 -2.46
C LYS A 402 -18.58 -20.17 -1.85
N ILE A 403 -18.30 -19.19 -2.70
CA ILE A 403 -17.83 -17.85 -2.28
C ILE A 403 -18.86 -16.84 -2.78
N PRO A 404 -19.28 -15.89 -1.93
CA PRO A 404 -20.10 -14.77 -2.37
C PRO A 404 -19.47 -13.97 -3.51
N SER A 405 -20.30 -13.36 -4.34
CA SER A 405 -19.88 -12.64 -5.55
C SER A 405 -19.12 -11.34 -5.30
N ASN A 406 -19.16 -10.79 -4.08
CA ASN A 406 -18.46 -9.55 -3.74
C ASN A 406 -17.88 -9.56 -2.32
N ARG A 407 -16.95 -8.62 -2.09
CA ARG A 407 -16.22 -8.46 -0.84
C ARG A 407 -17.11 -8.25 0.38
N SER A 408 -18.14 -7.42 0.29
CA SER A 408 -19.00 -7.10 1.42
C SER A 408 -19.78 -8.33 1.91
N LEU A 409 -20.26 -9.16 0.98
CA LEU A 409 -20.96 -10.40 1.33
C LEU A 409 -20.03 -11.44 1.98
N ILE A 410 -18.77 -11.50 1.57
CA ILE A 410 -17.76 -12.36 2.22
C ILE A 410 -17.63 -12.04 3.71
N TYR A 411 -17.67 -10.76 4.10
CA TYR A 411 -17.65 -10.40 5.51
C TYR A 411 -18.89 -10.93 6.23
N GLY A 412 -20.09 -10.81 5.64
CA GLY A 412 -21.33 -11.31 6.23
C GLY A 412 -21.27 -12.82 6.51
N GLU A 413 -20.89 -13.61 5.51
CA GLU A 413 -20.70 -15.07 5.65
C GLU A 413 -19.65 -15.41 6.71
N PHE A 414 -18.58 -14.63 6.79
CA PHE A 414 -17.55 -14.85 7.79
C PHE A 414 -18.04 -14.57 9.22
N ILE A 415 -18.79 -13.49 9.43
CA ILE A 415 -19.37 -13.18 10.75
C ILE A 415 -20.35 -14.28 11.17
N ASP A 416 -21.22 -14.73 10.26
CA ASP A 416 -22.13 -15.84 10.53
C ASP A 416 -21.36 -17.14 10.87
N TYR A 417 -20.29 -17.44 10.15
CA TYR A 417 -19.38 -18.54 10.48
C TYR A 417 -18.80 -18.40 11.89
N LEU A 418 -18.29 -17.24 12.28
CA LEU A 418 -17.69 -17.01 13.61
C LEU A 418 -18.71 -17.27 14.72
N ILE A 419 -19.95 -16.79 14.56
CA ILE A 419 -21.05 -17.01 15.50
C ILE A 419 -21.38 -18.51 15.61
N LYS A 420 -21.58 -19.19 14.47
CA LYS A 420 -21.88 -20.63 14.43
C LYS A 420 -20.74 -21.47 15.02
N LYS A 421 -19.49 -21.10 14.76
CA LYS A 421 -18.30 -21.76 15.31
C LYS A 421 -18.28 -21.67 16.84
N TRP A 422 -18.52 -20.48 17.38
CA TRP A 422 -18.57 -20.29 18.83
C TRP A 422 -19.70 -21.11 19.47
N ASN A 423 -20.90 -21.07 18.88
CA ASN A 423 -22.06 -21.85 19.37
C ASN A 423 -21.76 -23.35 19.40
N ARG A 424 -21.13 -23.89 18.34
CA ARG A 424 -20.69 -25.29 18.27
C ARG A 424 -19.64 -25.63 19.33
N GLN A 425 -18.65 -24.77 19.55
CA GLN A 425 -17.61 -24.97 20.57
C GLN A 425 -18.18 -24.99 21.99
N LYS A 426 -19.29 -24.29 22.24
CA LYS A 426 -20.03 -24.31 23.51
C LYS A 426 -21.11 -25.39 23.58
N GLY A 427 -21.25 -26.23 22.55
CA GLY A 427 -22.24 -27.32 22.51
C GLY A 427 -23.69 -26.84 22.41
N LEU A 428 -23.93 -25.60 21.96
CA LEU A 428 -25.26 -25.02 21.88
C LEU A 428 -25.99 -25.49 20.62
N LYS A 429 -27.25 -25.91 20.78
CA LYS A 429 -28.14 -26.33 19.66
C LYS A 429 -28.86 -25.16 18.98
N LYS A 430 -28.91 -24.01 19.66
CA LYS A 430 -29.51 -22.76 19.18
C LYS A 430 -28.50 -21.64 19.41
N ASP A 431 -28.63 -20.56 18.65
CA ASP A 431 -27.75 -19.41 18.83
C ASP A 431 -27.91 -18.81 20.23
N PHE A 432 -26.78 -18.49 20.86
CA PHE A 432 -26.76 -17.85 22.17
C PHE A 432 -27.42 -16.47 22.12
N ILE A 433 -27.05 -15.67 21.12
CA ILE A 433 -27.69 -14.41 20.75
C ILE A 433 -28.08 -14.50 19.28
N PRO A 434 -29.32 -14.11 18.88
CA PRO A 434 -29.72 -14.11 17.49
C PRO A 434 -28.80 -13.23 16.63
N TYR A 435 -28.46 -13.72 15.43
CA TYR A 435 -27.59 -13.01 14.47
C TYR A 435 -27.98 -11.53 14.30
N ILE A 436 -29.27 -11.24 14.11
CA ILE A 436 -29.76 -9.88 13.90
C ILE A 436 -29.43 -8.94 15.08
N ASN A 437 -29.59 -9.39 16.32
CA ASN A 437 -29.29 -8.58 17.50
C ASN A 437 -27.78 -8.30 17.64
N ILE A 438 -26.93 -9.26 17.24
CA ILE A 438 -25.47 -9.08 17.21
C ILE A 438 -25.11 -8.01 16.18
N MET A 439 -25.64 -8.15 14.96
CA MET A 439 -25.38 -7.21 13.87
C MET A 439 -25.85 -5.80 14.23
N GLU A 440 -27.06 -5.64 14.78
CA GLU A 440 -27.58 -4.35 15.22
C GLU A 440 -26.71 -3.70 16.31
N THR A 441 -26.25 -4.48 17.27
CA THR A 441 -25.44 -3.97 18.38
C THR A 441 -24.05 -3.56 17.91
N ILE A 442 -23.34 -4.44 17.21
CA ILE A 442 -21.96 -4.18 16.77
C ILE A 442 -21.93 -3.07 15.70
N SER A 443 -22.90 -3.04 14.77
CA SER A 443 -22.99 -1.98 13.76
C SER A 443 -23.19 -0.60 14.37
N LYS A 444 -24.08 -0.48 15.37
CA LYS A 444 -24.29 0.77 16.10
C LYS A 444 -23.01 1.22 16.81
N ILE A 445 -22.33 0.31 17.53
CA ILE A 445 -21.06 0.60 18.21
C ILE A 445 -20.00 1.05 17.19
N ALA A 446 -19.88 0.36 16.06
CA ALA A 446 -18.90 0.70 15.03
C ALA A 446 -19.10 2.10 14.44
N TYR A 447 -20.36 2.51 14.24
CA TYR A 447 -20.71 3.85 13.75
C TYR A 447 -20.46 4.93 14.81
N GLU A 448 -20.99 4.76 16.03
CA GLU A 448 -20.87 5.77 17.10
C GLU A 448 -19.41 6.00 17.52
N TYR A 449 -18.61 4.94 17.54
CA TYR A 449 -17.20 4.96 17.92
C TYR A 449 -16.28 4.94 16.70
N PHE A 450 -16.74 5.32 15.51
CA PHE A 450 -15.97 5.19 14.27
C PHE A 450 -14.64 5.95 14.31
N GLU A 451 -14.65 7.18 14.82
CA GLU A 451 -13.48 8.06 14.90
C GLU A 451 -12.71 7.89 16.22
N THR A 452 -13.15 6.99 17.12
CA THR A 452 -12.44 6.67 18.37
C THR A 452 -11.64 5.36 18.24
N PRO A 453 -10.38 5.29 18.71
CA PRO A 453 -9.53 4.12 18.49
C PRO A 453 -9.97 2.90 19.30
N TYR A 454 -10.57 3.10 20.47
CA TYR A 454 -10.99 2.03 21.39
C TYR A 454 -12.22 2.44 22.21
N ILE A 455 -12.77 1.47 22.93
CA ILE A 455 -13.85 1.63 23.91
C ILE A 455 -13.34 1.09 25.25
N TYR A 456 -13.57 1.78 26.36
CA TYR A 456 -13.18 1.23 27.67
C TYR A 456 -14.03 -0.01 28.00
N ILE A 457 -13.44 -1.02 28.67
CA ILE A 457 -14.20 -2.25 29.04
C ILE A 457 -15.50 -1.94 29.76
N ARG A 458 -15.48 -1.01 30.72
CA ARG A 458 -16.68 -0.62 31.50
C ARG A 458 -17.75 0.02 30.62
N GLU A 459 -17.33 0.83 29.66
CA GLU A 459 -18.20 1.46 28.69
C GLU A 459 -18.80 0.43 27.74
N MET A 460 -17.99 -0.49 27.21
CA MET A 460 -18.44 -1.62 26.40
C MET A 460 -19.46 -2.49 27.16
N GLN A 461 -19.19 -2.82 28.42
CA GLN A 461 -20.14 -3.55 29.27
C GLN A 461 -21.45 -2.78 29.46
N SER A 462 -21.40 -1.47 29.65
CA SER A 462 -22.59 -0.62 29.75
C SER A 462 -23.39 -0.59 28.44
N LEU A 463 -22.72 -0.46 27.30
CA LEU A 463 -23.35 -0.50 25.97
C LEU A 463 -24.05 -1.85 25.75
N LEU A 464 -23.36 -2.96 26.02
CA LEU A 464 -23.92 -4.30 25.89
C LEU A 464 -25.08 -4.55 26.87
N LYS A 465 -24.99 -4.05 28.11
CA LYS A 465 -26.11 -4.13 29.07
C LYS A 465 -27.35 -3.40 28.56
N ASN A 466 -27.18 -2.24 27.94
CA ASN A 466 -28.29 -1.47 27.36
C ASN A 466 -28.90 -2.18 26.14
N CYS A 467 -28.08 -2.83 25.31
CA CYS A 467 -28.54 -3.61 24.15
C CYS A 467 -29.20 -4.94 24.53
N PHE A 468 -28.76 -5.56 25.64
CA PHE A 468 -29.24 -6.86 26.11
C PHE A 468 -29.69 -6.81 27.58
N PRO A 469 -30.73 -6.03 27.92
CA PRO A 469 -31.09 -5.73 29.31
C PRO A 469 -31.58 -6.96 30.10
N THR A 470 -32.10 -7.98 29.40
CA THR A 470 -32.62 -9.22 29.99
C THR A 470 -31.60 -10.33 30.09
N MET A 471 -30.39 -10.16 29.53
CA MET A 471 -29.33 -11.16 29.53
C MET A 471 -28.26 -10.83 30.58
N ASN A 472 -27.52 -11.86 31.02
CA ASN A 472 -26.36 -11.65 31.87
C ASN A 472 -25.24 -10.94 31.08
N THR A 473 -24.92 -9.71 31.47
CA THR A 473 -23.96 -8.84 30.76
C THR A 473 -22.59 -9.48 30.61
N ASP A 474 -22.08 -10.19 31.63
CA ASP A 474 -20.77 -10.82 31.58
C ASP A 474 -20.72 -11.93 30.52
N LYS A 475 -21.78 -12.76 30.41
CA LYS A 475 -21.88 -13.78 29.37
C LYS A 475 -21.99 -13.19 27.97
N VAL A 476 -22.72 -12.08 27.81
CA VAL A 476 -22.83 -11.36 26.53
C VAL A 476 -21.49 -10.76 26.13
N TYR A 477 -20.81 -10.11 27.08
CA TYR A 477 -19.48 -9.55 26.91
C TYR A 477 -18.46 -10.62 26.51
N ASP A 478 -18.43 -11.73 27.24
CA ASP A 478 -17.59 -12.89 26.92
C ASP A 478 -17.89 -13.46 25.54
N PHE A 479 -19.17 -13.56 25.16
CA PHE A 479 -19.56 -14.01 23.82
C PHE A 479 -19.02 -13.06 22.75
N ILE A 480 -19.34 -11.76 22.82
CA ILE A 480 -19.00 -10.76 21.79
C ILE A 480 -17.49 -10.65 21.60
N LEU A 481 -16.70 -10.64 22.68
CA LEU A 481 -15.26 -10.51 22.58
C LEU A 481 -14.57 -11.78 22.06
N ASN A 482 -15.13 -12.96 22.34
CA ASN A 482 -14.58 -14.23 21.87
C ASN A 482 -15.04 -14.60 20.45
N LEU A 483 -15.78 -13.73 19.74
CA LEU A 483 -16.08 -13.92 18.33
C LEU A 483 -14.84 -13.77 17.43
N GLY A 484 -13.78 -13.09 17.91
CA GLY A 484 -12.60 -12.77 17.10
C GLY A 484 -12.76 -11.53 16.21
N ILE A 485 -13.75 -10.68 16.52
CA ILE A 485 -13.98 -9.36 15.89
C ILE A 485 -13.29 -8.25 16.69
N PHE A 486 -13.17 -8.44 18.00
CA PHE A 486 -12.57 -7.50 18.94
C PHE A 486 -11.32 -8.10 19.58
N GLU A 487 -10.41 -7.23 20.00
CA GLU A 487 -9.33 -7.55 20.94
C GLU A 487 -9.48 -6.71 22.21
N VAL A 488 -8.89 -7.21 23.30
CA VAL A 488 -8.83 -6.50 24.57
C VAL A 488 -7.37 -6.33 25.00
N ARG A 489 -6.96 -5.08 25.21
CA ARG A 489 -5.62 -4.70 25.69
C ARG A 489 -5.74 -3.59 26.72
N ASP A 490 -5.06 -3.70 27.87
CA ASP A 490 -4.97 -2.65 28.90
C ASP A 490 -6.32 -1.97 29.26
N ASN A 491 -7.35 -2.75 29.57
CA ASN A 491 -8.72 -2.29 29.87
C ASN A 491 -9.46 -1.58 28.72
N ARG A 492 -9.07 -1.86 27.48
CA ARG A 492 -9.65 -1.27 26.27
C ARG A 492 -10.03 -2.35 25.28
N VAL A 493 -11.12 -2.10 24.55
CA VAL A 493 -11.68 -2.95 23.50
C VAL A 493 -11.48 -2.24 22.16
N THR A 494 -10.80 -2.90 21.22
CA THR A 494 -10.59 -2.41 19.85
C THR A 494 -11.09 -3.45 18.85
N PHE A 495 -11.45 -3.01 17.65
CA PHE A 495 -11.71 -3.96 16.56
C PHE A 495 -10.37 -4.60 16.16
N MET A 496 -10.35 -5.92 15.97
CA MET A 496 -9.17 -6.68 15.53
C MET A 496 -8.57 -6.13 14.22
N HIS A 497 -9.42 -5.59 13.36
CA HIS A 497 -9.01 -4.94 12.13
C HIS A 497 -9.97 -3.80 11.78
N ARG A 498 -9.43 -2.68 11.29
CA ARG A 498 -10.21 -1.48 10.92
C ARG A 498 -11.32 -1.77 9.92
N THR A 499 -11.13 -2.73 9.01
CA THR A 499 -12.17 -3.11 8.03
C THR A 499 -13.39 -3.79 8.65
N PHE A 500 -13.27 -4.44 9.82
CA PHE A 500 -14.46 -4.91 10.54
C PHE A 500 -15.29 -3.72 11.01
N LYS A 501 -14.63 -2.72 11.60
CA LYS A 501 -15.29 -1.48 12.03
C LYS A 501 -15.96 -0.77 10.84
N GLU A 502 -15.29 -0.67 9.71
CA GLU A 502 -15.83 -0.08 8.47
C GLU A 502 -17.04 -0.85 7.93
N TYR A 503 -16.95 -2.19 7.92
CA TYR A 503 -18.05 -3.06 7.52
C TYR A 503 -19.28 -2.93 8.42
N PHE A 504 -19.07 -2.94 9.75
CA PHE A 504 -20.16 -2.79 10.71
C PHE A 504 -20.77 -1.38 10.68
N ALA A 505 -19.98 -0.33 10.50
CA ALA A 505 -20.49 1.03 10.30
C ALA A 505 -21.32 1.13 9.01
N ALA A 506 -20.92 0.43 7.94
CA ALA A 506 -21.66 0.38 6.68
C ALA A 506 -23.05 -0.24 6.86
N ILE A 507 -23.16 -1.33 7.62
CA ILE A 507 -24.46 -1.96 7.96
C ILE A 507 -25.37 -0.99 8.71
N TYR A 508 -24.82 -0.23 9.67
CA TYR A 508 -25.61 0.74 10.43
C TYR A 508 -26.16 1.84 9.51
N ILE A 509 -25.30 2.43 8.68
CA ILE A 509 -25.69 3.50 7.76
C ILE A 509 -26.69 2.99 6.72
N LEU A 510 -26.48 1.79 6.18
CA LEU A 510 -27.41 1.15 5.26
C LEU A 510 -28.81 1.06 5.86
N LYS A 511 -28.92 0.59 7.11
CA LYS A 511 -30.20 0.52 7.82
C LYS A 511 -30.87 1.90 7.97
N GLN A 512 -30.10 2.98 8.11
CA GLN A 512 -30.61 4.36 8.12
C GLN A 512 -31.09 4.82 6.74
N ILE A 513 -30.39 4.44 5.67
CA ILE A 513 -30.83 4.74 4.29
C ILE A 513 -32.15 4.01 3.99
N GLU A 514 -32.27 2.75 4.38
CA GLU A 514 -33.49 1.96 4.23
C GLU A 514 -34.67 2.54 5.02
N SER A 515 -34.40 3.20 6.16
CA SER A 515 -35.39 3.95 6.93
C SER A 515 -35.63 5.38 6.42
N LYS A 516 -35.19 5.69 5.19
CA LYS A 516 -35.32 6.98 4.48
C LYS A 516 -34.50 8.13 5.07
N ASN A 517 -33.46 7.85 5.86
CA ASN A 517 -32.53 8.85 6.37
C ASN A 517 -31.21 8.86 5.58
N ILE A 518 -31.25 9.31 4.31
CA ILE A 518 -30.05 9.42 3.48
C ILE A 518 -29.12 10.57 3.92
N SER A 519 -29.67 11.58 4.62
CA SER A 519 -28.93 12.78 5.06
C SER A 519 -27.78 12.48 6.02
N ILE A 520 -27.78 11.29 6.64
CA ILE A 520 -26.66 10.81 7.45
C ILE A 520 -25.31 10.85 6.70
N LEU A 521 -25.35 10.72 5.36
CA LEU A 521 -24.18 10.74 4.50
C LEU A 521 -23.56 12.14 4.34
N ASP A 522 -24.32 13.23 4.53
CA ASP A 522 -23.86 14.61 4.26
C ASP A 522 -22.61 14.97 5.06
N THR A 523 -22.51 14.47 6.29
CA THR A 523 -21.41 14.77 7.22
C THR A 523 -20.15 13.93 6.98
N ILE A 524 -20.26 12.84 6.20
CA ILE A 524 -19.19 11.84 6.06
C ILE A 524 -18.73 11.62 4.60
N VAL A 525 -19.50 12.02 3.58
CA VAL A 525 -19.22 11.74 2.16
C VAL A 525 -17.89 12.32 1.64
N ASN A 526 -17.40 13.39 2.27
CA ASN A 526 -16.11 14.00 1.92
C ASN A 526 -14.98 13.64 2.90
N LYS A 527 -15.27 12.86 3.94
CA LYS A 527 -14.26 12.41 4.91
C LYS A 527 -13.60 11.13 4.40
N LYS A 528 -12.33 11.23 3.97
CA LYS A 528 -11.57 10.09 3.41
C LYS A 528 -11.52 8.85 4.32
N GLN A 529 -11.53 9.04 5.64
CA GLN A 529 -11.58 7.95 6.63
C GLN A 529 -12.84 7.09 6.55
N TRP A 530 -13.93 7.61 5.97
CA TRP A 530 -15.19 6.91 5.77
C TRP A 530 -15.34 6.27 4.38
N TYR A 531 -14.42 6.50 3.44
CA TYR A 531 -14.59 6.02 2.05
C TYR A 531 -14.79 4.49 1.95
N GLU A 532 -14.09 3.72 2.78
CA GLU A 532 -14.25 2.27 2.80
C GLU A 532 -15.66 1.85 3.27
N VAL A 533 -16.29 2.64 4.14
CA VAL A 533 -17.67 2.42 4.59
C VAL A 533 -18.63 2.57 3.42
N PHE A 534 -18.46 3.60 2.59
CA PHE A 534 -19.25 3.80 1.37
C PHE A 534 -19.04 2.65 0.38
N ILE A 535 -17.81 2.17 0.22
CA ILE A 535 -17.50 1.01 -0.63
C ILE A 535 -18.20 -0.26 -0.11
N PHE A 536 -18.23 -0.49 1.21
CA PHE A 536 -18.96 -1.62 1.79
C PHE A 536 -20.46 -1.51 1.56
N ILE A 537 -21.04 -0.32 1.74
CA ILE A 537 -22.47 -0.03 1.50
C ILE A 537 -22.87 -0.46 0.07
N SER A 538 -22.07 -0.09 -0.95
CA SER A 538 -22.31 -0.49 -2.36
C SER A 538 -22.46 -1.99 -2.57
N GLY A 539 -21.70 -2.80 -1.83
CA GLY A 539 -21.74 -4.26 -1.93
C GLY A 539 -22.77 -4.94 -1.01
N LEU A 540 -23.44 -4.18 -0.13
CA LEU A 540 -24.38 -4.71 0.88
C LEU A 540 -25.86 -4.54 0.53
N HIS A 541 -26.22 -3.56 -0.29
CA HIS A 541 -27.62 -3.34 -0.66
C HIS A 541 -28.20 -4.58 -1.35
N THR A 542 -29.44 -4.94 -1.00
CA THR A 542 -30.18 -6.05 -1.61
C THR A 542 -31.41 -5.60 -2.41
N LYS A 543 -31.66 -4.29 -2.49
CA LYS A 543 -32.78 -3.69 -3.22
C LYS A 543 -32.29 -2.67 -4.24
N ILE A 544 -32.77 -2.79 -5.48
CA ILE A 544 -32.38 -1.93 -6.60
C ILE A 544 -32.70 -0.46 -6.30
N GLU A 545 -33.83 -0.16 -5.67
CA GLU A 545 -34.23 1.23 -5.36
C GLU A 545 -33.29 1.88 -4.35
N ILE A 546 -32.83 1.11 -3.36
CA ILE A 546 -31.86 1.60 -2.36
C ILE A 546 -30.49 1.79 -3.00
N LYS A 547 -30.06 0.88 -3.87
CA LYS A 547 -28.84 1.03 -4.67
C LYS A 547 -28.90 2.33 -5.47
N ASP A 548 -29.97 2.54 -6.22
CA ASP A 548 -30.11 3.71 -7.09
C ASP A 548 -30.12 5.01 -6.27
N LEU A 549 -30.88 5.03 -5.18
CA LEU A 549 -30.93 6.16 -4.25
C LEU A 549 -29.52 6.49 -3.70
N TYR A 550 -28.79 5.49 -3.22
CA TYR A 550 -27.45 5.65 -2.65
C TYR A 550 -26.42 6.10 -3.69
N LEU A 551 -26.29 5.37 -4.80
CA LEU A 551 -25.28 5.65 -5.82
C LEU A 551 -25.52 7.01 -6.49
N ASN A 552 -26.79 7.38 -6.74
CA ASN A 552 -27.11 8.70 -7.26
C ASN A 552 -26.72 9.80 -6.27
N TYR A 553 -26.95 9.59 -4.96
CA TYR A 553 -26.52 10.54 -3.94
C TYR A 553 -24.99 10.71 -3.91
N VAL A 554 -24.22 9.62 -3.94
CA VAL A 554 -22.75 9.68 -3.98
C VAL A 554 -22.25 10.35 -5.26
N LEU A 555 -22.83 10.02 -6.43
CA LEU A 555 -22.54 10.68 -7.71
C LEU A 555 -22.71 12.20 -7.59
N GLN A 556 -23.74 12.66 -6.89
CA GLN A 556 -24.03 14.09 -6.72
C GLN A 556 -23.12 14.80 -5.72
N LYS A 557 -22.29 14.09 -4.95
CA LYS A 557 -21.47 14.70 -3.90
C LYS A 557 -19.98 14.51 -4.12
N ASN A 558 -19.55 13.34 -4.59
CA ASN A 558 -18.15 12.97 -4.68
C ASN A 558 -17.90 11.98 -5.83
N ILE A 559 -17.43 12.48 -6.98
CA ILE A 559 -17.21 11.65 -8.19
C ILE A 559 -16.13 10.59 -7.99
N LYS A 560 -15.08 10.90 -7.23
CA LYS A 560 -14.02 9.93 -6.95
C LYS A 560 -14.58 8.76 -6.15
N LEU A 561 -15.24 9.06 -5.05
CA LEU A 561 -15.88 8.03 -4.22
C LEU A 561 -16.94 7.24 -5.00
N TYR A 562 -17.72 7.90 -5.86
CA TYR A 562 -18.68 7.24 -6.73
C TYR A 562 -18.03 6.19 -7.64
N VAL A 563 -16.92 6.54 -8.31
CA VAL A 563 -16.19 5.59 -9.17
C VAL A 563 -15.72 4.36 -8.36
N ASP A 564 -15.23 4.56 -7.15
CA ASP A 564 -14.77 3.46 -6.30
C ASP A 564 -15.96 2.62 -5.76
N CYS A 565 -17.12 3.26 -5.52
CA CYS A 565 -18.37 2.61 -5.12
C CYS A 565 -18.94 1.71 -6.23
N VAL A 566 -18.99 2.18 -7.48
CA VAL A 566 -19.51 1.40 -8.62
C VAL A 566 -18.66 0.15 -8.88
N LYS A 567 -17.34 0.23 -8.69
CA LYS A 567 -16.45 -0.95 -8.82
C LYS A 567 -16.72 -2.05 -7.79
N SER A 568 -17.38 -1.72 -6.69
CA SER A 568 -17.64 -2.64 -5.57
C SER A 568 -19.13 -2.93 -5.39
N GLU A 569 -19.96 -2.61 -6.39
CA GLU A 569 -21.41 -2.76 -6.31
C GLU A 569 -21.85 -4.23 -6.22
N TYR A 570 -22.95 -4.48 -5.51
CA TYR A 570 -23.61 -5.79 -5.49
C TYR A 570 -24.10 -6.13 -6.92
N ASN A 571 -23.90 -7.37 -7.35
CA ASN A 571 -24.31 -7.81 -8.69
C ASN A 571 -25.76 -8.28 -8.70
N TYR A 572 -26.66 -7.49 -9.28
CA TYR A 572 -28.10 -7.82 -9.39
C TYR A 572 -28.47 -8.60 -10.66
N SER A 573 -27.53 -9.24 -11.34
CA SER A 573 -27.80 -9.90 -12.62
C SER A 573 -28.90 -10.97 -12.52
N ASP A 574 -28.98 -11.72 -11.42
CA ASP A 574 -29.93 -12.82 -11.29
C ASP A 574 -31.35 -12.32 -10.99
N GLU A 575 -31.50 -11.23 -10.23
CA GLU A 575 -32.78 -10.53 -10.05
C GLU A 575 -33.22 -9.84 -11.35
N LEU A 576 -32.29 -9.18 -12.05
CA LEU A 576 -32.58 -8.47 -13.30
C LEU A 576 -32.97 -9.41 -14.45
N LYS A 577 -32.41 -10.63 -14.51
CA LYS A 577 -32.80 -11.65 -15.50
C LYS A 577 -34.25 -12.13 -15.35
N GLN A 578 -34.91 -11.84 -14.22
CA GLN A 578 -36.33 -12.18 -14.01
C GLN A 578 -37.28 -11.22 -14.73
N TYR A 579 -36.79 -10.04 -15.15
CA TYR A 579 -37.56 -9.06 -15.88
C TYR A 579 -37.80 -9.52 -17.33
N GLU A 580 -38.88 -9.05 -17.94
CA GLU A 580 -39.03 -9.19 -19.39
C GLU A 580 -37.87 -8.46 -20.10
N LEU A 581 -37.40 -9.02 -21.22
CA LEU A 581 -36.20 -8.50 -21.93
C LEU A 581 -36.32 -7.01 -22.28
N ASN A 582 -37.52 -6.54 -22.64
CA ASN A 582 -37.76 -5.14 -22.94
C ASN A 582 -37.61 -4.26 -21.69
N ASP A 583 -38.21 -4.65 -20.56
CA ASP A 583 -38.11 -3.89 -19.30
C ASP A 583 -36.66 -3.84 -18.80
N LEU A 584 -35.95 -4.97 -18.89
CA LEU A 584 -34.52 -5.04 -18.60
C LEU A 584 -33.72 -4.09 -19.49
N THR A 585 -34.00 -4.09 -20.79
CA THR A 585 -33.34 -3.19 -21.76
C THR A 585 -33.62 -1.73 -21.42
N VAL A 586 -34.87 -1.38 -21.08
CA VAL A 586 -35.22 -0.02 -20.66
C VAL A 586 -34.46 0.37 -19.41
N TYR A 587 -34.47 -0.46 -18.37
CA TYR A 587 -33.75 -0.19 -17.12
C TYR A 587 -32.25 0.02 -17.38
N TYR A 588 -31.61 -0.90 -18.12
CA TYR A 588 -30.17 -0.83 -18.40
C TYR A 588 -29.80 0.45 -19.15
N LEU A 589 -30.52 0.73 -20.25
CA LEU A 589 -30.27 1.92 -21.07
C LEU A 589 -30.56 3.22 -20.30
N ASN A 590 -31.60 3.24 -19.46
CA ASN A 590 -31.95 4.39 -18.64
C ASN A 590 -30.86 4.69 -17.60
N SER A 591 -30.39 3.68 -16.88
CA SER A 591 -29.29 3.82 -15.92
C SER A 591 -27.99 4.29 -16.59
N LEU A 592 -27.68 3.73 -17.77
CA LEU A 592 -26.52 4.10 -18.58
C LEU A 592 -26.57 5.58 -19.03
N VAL A 593 -27.67 6.02 -19.64
CA VAL A 593 -27.79 7.41 -20.11
C VAL A 593 -27.86 8.40 -18.95
N PHE A 594 -28.59 8.08 -17.88
CA PHE A 594 -28.67 8.91 -16.69
C PHE A 594 -27.29 9.13 -16.06
N THR A 595 -26.51 8.06 -15.89
CA THR A 595 -25.17 8.16 -15.29
C THR A 595 -24.22 8.96 -16.16
N TYR A 596 -24.19 8.67 -17.46
CA TYR A 596 -23.33 9.35 -18.42
C TYR A 596 -23.63 10.87 -18.47
N GLU A 597 -24.90 11.21 -18.62
CA GLU A 597 -25.37 12.60 -18.68
C GLU A 597 -25.14 13.33 -17.35
N SER A 598 -25.43 12.69 -16.21
CA SER A 598 -25.23 13.29 -14.88
C SER A 598 -23.76 13.61 -14.61
N ILE A 599 -22.84 12.73 -15.01
CA ILE A 599 -21.41 12.98 -14.86
C ILE A 599 -20.98 14.17 -15.72
N ILE A 600 -21.40 14.21 -16.99
CA ILE A 600 -21.03 15.31 -17.89
C ILE A 600 -21.58 16.65 -17.40
N ASN A 601 -22.89 16.71 -17.13
CA ASN A 601 -23.57 17.94 -16.74
C ASN A 601 -23.12 18.48 -15.38
N LYS A 602 -22.57 17.63 -14.51
CA LYS A 602 -22.10 18.05 -13.19
C LYS A 602 -20.60 18.31 -13.13
N TYR A 603 -19.80 17.46 -13.75
CA TYR A 603 -18.35 17.44 -13.54
C TYR A 603 -17.53 17.91 -14.76
N PHE A 604 -18.17 18.03 -15.92
CA PHE A 604 -17.50 18.35 -17.19
C PHE A 604 -18.24 19.43 -17.99
N THR A 605 -18.92 20.36 -17.32
CA THR A 605 -19.72 21.42 -17.97
C THR A 605 -18.88 22.22 -18.99
N LYS A 606 -17.65 22.61 -18.60
CA LYS A 606 -16.73 23.41 -19.41
C LYS A 606 -16.28 22.73 -20.70
N ILE A 607 -16.25 21.40 -20.69
CA ILE A 607 -15.85 20.59 -21.83
C ILE A 607 -16.99 19.71 -22.37
N LYS A 608 -18.26 19.99 -22.01
CA LYS A 608 -19.45 19.24 -22.43
C LYS A 608 -19.48 19.04 -23.94
N ARG A 609 -19.08 20.06 -24.71
CA ARG A 609 -18.96 20.03 -26.19
C ARG A 609 -17.98 19.03 -26.76
N LEU A 610 -17.03 18.56 -25.96
CA LEU A 610 -16.04 17.60 -26.39
C LEU A 610 -16.54 16.15 -26.28
N PHE A 611 -17.60 15.91 -25.51
CA PHE A 611 -18.21 14.59 -25.34
C PHE A 611 -19.23 14.30 -26.45
N SER A 612 -19.25 13.05 -26.94
CA SER A 612 -20.37 12.57 -27.74
C SER A 612 -21.65 12.45 -26.89
N PRO A 613 -22.86 12.80 -27.40
CA PRO A 613 -23.18 13.24 -28.76
C PRO A 613 -23.12 14.75 -28.97
N TYR A 614 -22.71 15.55 -27.98
CA TYR A 614 -22.64 17.02 -28.09
C TYR A 614 -21.54 17.52 -29.05
N ARG A 615 -20.57 16.67 -29.38
CA ARG A 615 -19.49 16.98 -30.31
C ARG A 615 -20.02 17.38 -31.68
N GLY A 616 -19.58 18.53 -32.19
CA GLY A 616 -19.96 19.05 -33.51
C GLY A 616 -21.10 20.08 -33.49
N PHE A 617 -21.73 20.32 -32.34
CA PHE A 617 -22.70 21.40 -32.20
C PHE A 617 -22.00 22.74 -31.92
N ASN A 618 -22.34 23.78 -32.70
CA ASN A 618 -21.73 25.12 -32.59
C ASN A 618 -22.14 25.86 -31.30
N LYS A 619 -23.34 25.59 -30.80
CA LYS A 619 -23.85 26.06 -29.50
C LYS A 619 -24.50 24.88 -28.79
N ILE A 620 -24.20 24.76 -27.50
CA ILE A 620 -24.86 23.81 -26.60
C ILE A 620 -25.75 24.62 -25.70
N ASP A 621 -27.04 24.29 -25.72
CA ASP A 621 -28.00 24.80 -24.75
C ASP A 621 -27.93 23.93 -23.48
N ASP A 622 -28.12 24.56 -22.33
CA ASP A 622 -28.24 23.82 -21.06
C ASP A 622 -29.49 22.93 -21.07
N GLU A 623 -30.49 23.25 -21.90
CA GLU A 623 -31.70 22.44 -22.12
C GLU A 623 -31.47 21.21 -23.02
N MET A 624 -30.30 21.06 -23.66
CA MET A 624 -30.01 19.89 -24.50
C MET A 624 -29.87 18.63 -23.66
N GLU A 625 -30.81 17.70 -23.86
CA GLU A 625 -30.83 16.38 -23.24
C GLU A 625 -30.30 15.28 -24.17
N ILE A 626 -29.68 14.25 -23.60
CA ILE A 626 -29.27 13.05 -24.33
C ILE A 626 -30.43 12.03 -24.35
N CYS A 627 -30.74 11.43 -25.49
CA CYS A 627 -31.50 10.18 -25.55
C CYS A 627 -30.60 9.01 -25.96
N ILE A 628 -31.03 7.79 -25.65
CA ILE A 628 -30.32 6.57 -25.99
C ILE A 628 -31.22 5.62 -26.78
N GLU A 629 -30.71 5.18 -27.93
CA GLU A 629 -31.33 4.11 -28.72
C GLU A 629 -30.48 2.84 -28.57
N GLY A 630 -31.10 1.68 -28.33
CA GLY A 630 -30.34 0.43 -28.20
C GLY A 630 -31.18 -0.81 -28.01
N TYR A 631 -30.53 -1.96 -27.92
CA TYR A 631 -31.17 -3.23 -27.56
C TYR A 631 -30.16 -4.20 -26.92
N ILE A 632 -30.66 -5.04 -26.01
CA ILE A 632 -29.96 -6.23 -25.51
C ILE A 632 -30.36 -7.43 -26.39
N SER A 633 -29.41 -8.26 -26.78
CA SER A 633 -29.69 -9.46 -27.58
C SER A 633 -30.54 -10.48 -26.82
N GLU A 634 -31.24 -11.34 -27.56
CA GLU A 634 -32.16 -12.33 -27.00
C GLU A 634 -31.45 -13.35 -26.09
N ASP A 635 -30.16 -13.60 -26.33
CA ASP A 635 -29.28 -14.42 -25.47
C ASP A 635 -28.70 -13.66 -24.26
N MET A 636 -29.05 -12.38 -24.09
CA MET A 636 -28.54 -11.46 -23.07
C MET A 636 -27.01 -11.32 -23.02
N CYS A 637 -26.30 -11.71 -24.08
CA CYS A 637 -24.84 -11.69 -24.13
C CYS A 637 -24.26 -10.42 -24.76
N SER A 638 -25.08 -9.59 -25.39
CA SER A 638 -24.61 -8.37 -26.04
C SER A 638 -25.57 -7.19 -25.91
N LEU A 639 -25.00 -6.00 -25.82
CA LEU A 639 -25.70 -4.73 -25.84
C LEU A 639 -25.21 -3.90 -27.03
N LYS A 640 -26.16 -3.35 -27.79
CA LYS A 640 -25.88 -2.31 -28.78
C LYS A 640 -26.60 -1.04 -28.43
N TYR A 641 -25.90 0.09 -28.45
CA TYR A 641 -26.52 1.38 -28.15
C TYR A 641 -25.85 2.55 -28.88
N LEU A 642 -26.57 3.66 -28.94
CA LEU A 642 -26.13 4.94 -29.51
C LEU A 642 -26.75 6.10 -28.71
N PHE A 643 -25.90 7.03 -28.28
CA PHE A 643 -26.36 8.31 -27.72
C PHE A 643 -26.71 9.30 -28.84
N LYS A 644 -27.78 10.06 -28.64
CA LYS A 644 -28.25 11.14 -29.52
C LYS A 644 -28.69 12.34 -28.70
N ILE A 645 -28.78 13.51 -29.33
CA ILE A 645 -29.48 14.64 -28.72
C ILE A 645 -30.98 14.39 -28.89
N LYS A 646 -31.73 14.51 -27.80
CA LYS A 646 -33.16 14.26 -27.72
C LYS A 646 -33.92 15.37 -28.44
N ASN A 647 -34.86 15.00 -29.31
CA ASN A 647 -35.84 15.92 -29.89
C ASN A 647 -37.04 16.10 -28.92
N GLU A 648 -37.78 17.21 -29.03
CA GLU A 648 -38.86 17.59 -28.07
C GLU A 648 -39.86 16.46 -27.77
N ASP A 649 -40.17 15.60 -28.75
CA ASP A 649 -41.16 14.51 -28.62
C ASP A 649 -40.55 13.10 -28.44
N GLU A 650 -39.23 12.98 -28.33
CA GLU A 650 -38.58 11.67 -28.24
C GLU A 650 -38.46 11.15 -26.80
N PRO A 651 -38.72 9.86 -26.53
CA PRO A 651 -38.48 9.28 -25.22
C PRO A 651 -36.97 9.25 -24.92
N LYS A 652 -36.61 9.33 -23.63
CA LYS A 652 -35.21 9.26 -23.18
C LYS A 652 -34.54 7.95 -23.61
N VAL A 653 -35.30 6.86 -23.61
CA VAL A 653 -34.85 5.52 -23.99
C VAL A 653 -35.75 4.99 -25.10
N LYS A 654 -35.14 4.45 -26.15
CA LYS A 654 -35.85 3.81 -27.26
C LYS A 654 -35.21 2.48 -27.61
N ILE A 655 -36.01 1.42 -27.55
CA ILE A 655 -35.56 0.08 -27.96
C ILE A 655 -35.53 0.03 -29.48
N LYS A 656 -34.35 -0.17 -30.07
CA LYS A 656 -34.16 -0.27 -31.53
C LYS A 656 -33.03 -1.23 -31.87
N LYS A 657 -33.29 -2.20 -32.75
CA LYS A 657 -32.24 -3.04 -33.34
C LYS A 657 -31.41 -2.19 -34.32
N LEU A 658 -30.18 -1.85 -33.93
CA LEU A 658 -29.26 -1.01 -34.72
C LEU A 658 -28.41 -1.86 -35.68
N ALA A 659 -28.30 -1.42 -36.95
CA ALA A 659 -27.44 -2.05 -37.96
C ALA A 659 -26.02 -1.46 -37.93
N LEU A 660 -25.01 -2.30 -38.17
CA LEU A 660 -23.59 -1.88 -38.23
C LEU A 660 -23.27 -0.88 -39.36
N LEU A 661 -24.16 -0.75 -40.35
CA LEU A 661 -24.01 0.12 -41.52
C LEU A 661 -24.59 1.53 -41.32
N GLU A 662 -25.22 1.84 -40.19
CA GLU A 662 -25.60 3.23 -39.88
C GLU A 662 -24.30 4.05 -39.73
N LYS A 663 -24.15 5.17 -40.46
CA LYS A 663 -22.95 6.04 -40.47
C LYS A 663 -22.58 6.67 -39.11
N MET A 664 -23.28 6.31 -38.04
CA MET A 664 -23.05 6.75 -36.66
C MET A 664 -22.33 5.64 -35.89
N SER A 665 -21.40 6.00 -35.00
CA SER A 665 -20.60 5.06 -34.21
C SER A 665 -21.46 4.33 -33.15
N VAL A 666 -22.17 3.29 -33.57
CA VAL A 666 -22.92 2.38 -32.68
C VAL A 666 -21.93 1.66 -31.77
N SER A 667 -22.19 1.68 -30.46
CA SER A 667 -21.40 0.96 -29.47
C SER A 667 -21.85 -0.49 -29.37
N PHE A 668 -20.91 -1.43 -29.36
CA PHE A 668 -21.15 -2.86 -29.14
C PHE A 668 -20.42 -3.32 -27.89
N ILE A 669 -21.16 -3.86 -26.93
CA ILE A 669 -20.64 -4.35 -25.65
C ILE A 669 -20.97 -5.82 -25.51
N ASN A 670 -19.99 -6.61 -25.11
CA ASN A 670 -20.16 -8.01 -24.75
C ASN A 670 -20.46 -8.09 -23.25
N LEU A 671 -21.70 -8.46 -22.92
CA LEU A 671 -22.19 -8.58 -21.54
C LEU A 671 -21.68 -9.83 -20.81
N ASN A 672 -20.92 -10.70 -21.48
CA ASN A 672 -20.20 -11.76 -20.78
C ASN A 672 -18.96 -11.23 -20.06
N TYR A 673 -18.38 -10.12 -20.54
CA TYR A 673 -17.31 -9.40 -19.84
C TYR A 673 -17.86 -8.28 -18.93
N PHE A 674 -19.10 -7.86 -19.16
CA PHE A 674 -19.79 -6.79 -18.42
C PHE A 674 -21.13 -7.31 -17.91
N SER A 675 -21.32 -7.48 -16.59
CA SER A 675 -22.58 -8.03 -16.04
C SER A 675 -23.83 -7.25 -16.51
N ILE A 676 -25.00 -7.88 -16.47
CA ILE A 676 -26.28 -7.22 -16.84
C ILE A 676 -26.63 -6.06 -15.89
N ASP A 677 -25.97 -5.95 -14.73
CA ASP A 677 -26.14 -4.81 -13.84
C ASP A 677 -25.11 -3.67 -14.07
N SER A 678 -24.10 -3.89 -14.92
CA SER A 678 -22.93 -3.01 -15.10
C SER A 678 -23.18 -1.66 -15.79
N SER A 679 -24.44 -1.26 -15.99
CA SER A 679 -24.82 -0.03 -16.72
C SER A 679 -24.07 1.22 -16.25
N ARG A 680 -23.88 1.40 -14.93
CA ARG A 680 -23.12 2.51 -14.34
C ARG A 680 -21.62 2.40 -14.61
N GLY A 681 -21.06 1.19 -14.45
CA GLY A 681 -19.66 0.91 -14.77
C GLY A 681 -19.36 1.17 -16.26
N LEU A 682 -20.27 0.77 -17.15
CA LEU A 682 -20.18 1.03 -18.58
C LEU A 682 -20.23 2.53 -18.90
N ALA A 683 -21.07 3.30 -18.20
CA ALA A 683 -21.08 4.77 -18.32
C ALA A 683 -19.72 5.38 -17.95
N ILE A 684 -19.09 4.91 -16.87
CA ILE A 684 -17.75 5.35 -16.45
C ILE A 684 -16.70 4.97 -17.50
N GLU A 685 -16.72 3.75 -18.02
CA GLU A 685 -15.79 3.33 -19.10
C GLU A 685 -15.99 4.16 -20.37
N ARG A 686 -17.24 4.54 -20.69
CA ARG A 686 -17.52 5.46 -21.79
C ARG A 686 -16.90 6.84 -21.53
N ILE A 687 -17.09 7.42 -20.34
CA ILE A 687 -16.46 8.69 -19.94
C ILE A 687 -14.93 8.60 -20.04
N LYS A 688 -14.33 7.52 -19.55
CA LYS A 688 -12.88 7.28 -19.66
C LYS A 688 -12.42 7.26 -21.11
N SER A 689 -13.13 6.55 -21.99
CA SER A 689 -12.79 6.49 -23.42
C SER A 689 -12.87 7.85 -24.10
N GLU A 690 -13.86 8.67 -23.75
CA GLU A 690 -14.01 10.03 -24.30
C GLU A 690 -12.93 10.96 -23.75
N LEU A 691 -12.61 10.90 -22.45
CA LEU A 691 -11.51 11.67 -21.83
C LEU A 691 -10.15 11.29 -22.42
N LYS A 692 -9.91 9.99 -22.63
CA LYS A 692 -8.71 9.49 -23.30
C LYS A 692 -8.57 10.10 -24.69
N TYR A 693 -9.65 10.07 -25.48
CA TYR A 693 -9.68 10.68 -26.81
C TYR A 693 -9.42 12.19 -26.74
N ILE A 694 -10.06 12.92 -25.83
CA ILE A 694 -9.88 14.37 -25.64
C ILE A 694 -8.42 14.72 -25.32
N ILE A 695 -7.78 13.94 -24.45
CA ILE A 695 -6.37 14.13 -24.06
C ILE A 695 -5.42 13.76 -25.20
N GLU A 696 -5.62 12.60 -25.85
CA GLU A 696 -4.76 12.13 -26.95
C GLU A 696 -4.86 13.03 -28.18
N LYS A 697 -6.03 13.63 -28.42
CA LYS A 697 -6.26 14.60 -29.49
C LYS A 697 -6.03 16.06 -29.07
N GLN A 698 -5.62 16.30 -27.82
CA GLN A 698 -5.30 17.62 -27.29
C GLN A 698 -6.41 18.66 -27.55
N LEU A 699 -7.66 18.28 -27.29
CA LEU A 699 -8.85 19.11 -27.60
C LEU A 699 -9.24 20.09 -26.47
N LEU A 700 -8.44 20.14 -25.41
CA LEU A 700 -8.72 21.00 -24.25
C LEU A 700 -8.43 22.46 -24.61
N ARG A 701 -9.01 23.38 -23.83
CA ARG A 701 -8.60 24.78 -23.91
C ARG A 701 -7.20 24.93 -23.32
N GLU A 702 -6.26 25.33 -24.15
CA GLU A 702 -4.84 25.46 -23.83
C GLU A 702 -4.48 26.90 -23.40
N SER A 703 -3.38 27.02 -22.66
CA SER A 703 -2.80 28.30 -22.26
C SER A 703 -2.07 28.97 -23.42
N ASP A 704 -1.81 30.27 -23.27
CA ASP A 704 -1.09 31.04 -24.28
C ASP A 704 0.35 30.55 -24.52
N TYR A 705 0.99 29.94 -23.51
CA TYR A 705 2.31 29.31 -23.65
C TYR A 705 2.29 28.09 -24.56
N ILE A 706 1.29 27.21 -24.40
CA ILE A 706 1.15 26.02 -25.26
C ILE A 706 0.75 26.44 -26.68
N ILE A 707 -0.16 27.41 -26.82
CA ILE A 707 -0.54 27.99 -28.12
C ILE A 707 0.70 28.54 -28.83
N SER A 708 1.54 29.32 -28.12
CA SER A 708 2.77 29.87 -28.68
C SER A 708 3.78 28.80 -29.08
N GLU A 709 3.94 27.74 -28.26
CA GLU A 709 4.79 26.59 -28.57
C GLU A 709 4.34 25.87 -29.87
N ARG A 710 3.03 25.68 -30.05
CA ARG A 710 2.46 25.09 -31.29
C ARG A 710 2.73 25.95 -32.52
N ILE A 711 2.51 27.25 -32.42
CA ILE A 711 2.79 28.19 -33.52
C ILE A 711 4.27 28.11 -33.89
N SER A 712 5.18 28.12 -32.91
CA SER A 712 6.62 28.03 -33.16
C SER A 712 7.00 26.75 -33.91
N GLU A 713 6.44 25.61 -33.51
CA GLU A 713 6.69 24.33 -34.18
C GLU A 713 6.11 24.29 -35.60
N ALA A 714 4.91 24.84 -35.80
CA ALA A 714 4.29 24.95 -37.12
C ALA A 714 5.13 25.81 -38.07
N LEU A 715 5.57 27.00 -37.63
CA LEU A 715 6.43 27.87 -38.44
C LEU A 715 7.78 27.23 -38.78
N LYS A 716 8.38 26.48 -37.84
CA LYS A 716 9.60 25.69 -38.09
C LYS A 716 9.40 24.64 -39.17
N LYS A 717 8.26 23.94 -39.17
CA LYS A 717 7.92 22.93 -40.21
C LYS A 717 7.73 23.54 -41.58
N LEU A 718 7.09 24.71 -41.65
CA LEU A 718 6.92 25.47 -42.88
C LEU A 718 8.23 26.07 -43.42
N LYS A 719 9.32 26.04 -42.62
CA LYS A 719 10.63 26.62 -42.96
C LYS A 719 10.55 28.11 -43.32
N LEU A 720 9.58 28.82 -42.74
CA LEU A 720 9.37 30.24 -42.97
C LEU A 720 10.18 31.04 -41.94
N ASN A 721 11.05 31.93 -42.43
CA ASN A 721 11.70 32.95 -41.61
C ASN A 721 10.86 34.23 -41.66
N MET A 722 9.67 34.19 -41.06
CA MET A 722 8.73 35.30 -41.01
C MET A 722 8.45 35.66 -39.55
N ASP A 723 8.15 36.93 -39.28
CA ASP A 723 7.57 37.32 -38.00
C ASP A 723 6.10 36.86 -37.88
N LEU A 724 5.50 37.01 -36.70
CA LEU A 724 4.14 36.50 -36.46
C LEU A 724 3.07 37.21 -37.32
N ASN A 725 3.22 38.50 -37.59
CA ASN A 725 2.26 39.26 -38.39
C ASN A 725 2.42 38.93 -39.88
N GLU A 726 3.66 38.77 -40.35
CA GLU A 726 3.96 38.28 -41.69
C GLU A 726 3.40 36.87 -41.90
N ALA A 727 3.58 35.97 -40.92
CA ALA A 727 3.00 34.64 -40.95
C ALA A 727 1.46 34.67 -40.97
N TYR A 728 0.84 35.58 -40.21
CA TYR A 728 -0.62 35.75 -40.18
C TYR A 728 -1.17 36.12 -41.57
N GLU A 729 -0.63 37.16 -42.19
CA GLU A 729 -1.08 37.58 -43.53
C GLU A 729 -0.77 36.50 -44.57
N TRP A 730 0.39 35.83 -44.49
CA TRP A 730 0.71 34.73 -45.41
C TRP A 730 -0.29 33.57 -45.30
N VAL A 731 -0.61 33.10 -44.08
CA VAL A 731 -1.57 32.00 -43.89
C VAL A 731 -2.95 32.41 -44.43
N LYS A 732 -3.37 33.65 -44.14
CA LYS A 732 -4.65 34.21 -44.59
C LYS A 732 -4.75 34.29 -46.11
N ASP A 733 -3.71 34.75 -46.79
CA ASP A 733 -3.64 34.82 -48.25
C ASP A 733 -3.69 33.42 -48.89
N VAL A 734 -2.96 32.45 -48.32
CA VAL A 734 -2.99 31.05 -48.79
C VAL A 734 -4.38 30.43 -48.63
N ILE A 735 -5.03 30.64 -47.48
CA ILE A 735 -6.41 30.16 -47.26
C ILE A 735 -7.38 30.81 -48.25
N ALA A 736 -7.30 32.14 -48.44
CA ALA A 736 -8.18 32.88 -49.35
C ALA A 736 -8.02 32.38 -50.79
N GLY A 737 -6.79 32.22 -51.29
CA GLY A 737 -6.54 31.72 -52.64
C GLY A 737 -7.00 30.26 -52.87
N GLN A 738 -7.05 29.43 -51.83
CA GLN A 738 -7.61 28.07 -51.92
C GLN A 738 -9.14 28.08 -51.92
N LEU A 739 -9.76 28.96 -51.12
CA LEU A 739 -11.23 29.11 -51.08
C LEU A 739 -11.79 29.65 -52.40
N GLU A 740 -11.06 30.52 -53.10
CA GLU A 740 -11.40 30.97 -54.46
C GLU A 740 -11.49 29.81 -55.47
N ASN A 741 -10.72 28.75 -55.25
CA ASN A 741 -10.66 27.57 -56.12
C ASN A 741 -11.60 26.43 -55.68
N SER A 742 -12.17 26.47 -54.48
CA SER A 742 -13.04 25.40 -53.95
C SER A 742 -13.92 25.89 -52.78
N ILE A 743 -15.24 25.90 -53.00
CA ILE A 743 -16.25 26.44 -52.06
C ILE A 743 -16.46 25.56 -50.80
N ASN A 744 -16.04 24.28 -50.83
CA ASN A 744 -16.28 23.29 -49.75
C ASN A 744 -14.98 22.71 -49.15
N LEU A 745 -13.98 23.54 -48.85
CA LEU A 745 -12.76 23.12 -48.17
C LEU A 745 -12.99 22.97 -46.66
N VAL A 746 -12.68 21.79 -46.11
CA VAL A 746 -12.83 21.47 -44.66
C VAL A 746 -11.49 21.51 -43.92
N SER A 747 -10.36 21.35 -44.64
CA SER A 747 -9.01 21.41 -44.09
C SER A 747 -8.01 21.75 -45.19
N ILE A 748 -6.93 22.48 -44.86
CA ILE A 748 -5.82 22.77 -45.79
C ILE A 748 -4.52 22.33 -45.13
N GLN A 749 -3.84 21.34 -45.73
CA GLN A 749 -2.56 20.82 -45.25
C GLN A 749 -1.41 21.38 -46.11
N TYR A 750 -0.39 21.94 -45.48
CA TYR A 750 0.82 22.45 -46.13
C TYR A 750 2.06 22.02 -45.35
N ASP A 751 2.97 21.28 -45.97
CA ASP A 751 4.18 20.70 -45.33
C ASP A 751 3.91 20.00 -43.97
N GLY A 752 2.75 19.36 -43.86
CA GLY A 752 2.32 18.65 -42.66
C GLY A 752 1.76 19.55 -41.54
N VAL A 753 1.40 20.80 -41.87
CA VAL A 753 0.73 21.77 -40.99
C VAL A 753 -0.68 22.04 -41.51
N GLU A 754 -1.68 22.01 -40.61
CA GLU A 754 -3.05 22.39 -40.93
C GLU A 754 -3.22 23.91 -40.81
N LEU A 755 -3.55 24.58 -41.91
CA LEU A 755 -3.49 26.04 -42.00
C LEU A 755 -4.69 26.74 -41.31
N PHE A 756 -5.87 26.12 -41.23
CA PHE A 756 -6.99 26.73 -40.49
C PHE A 756 -6.71 26.74 -38.98
N GLU A 757 -6.13 25.66 -38.44
CA GLU A 757 -5.67 25.56 -37.06
C GLU A 757 -4.59 26.60 -36.80
N LEU A 758 -3.55 26.67 -37.65
CA LEU A 758 -2.50 27.67 -37.50
C LEU A 758 -3.04 29.11 -37.55
N TYR A 759 -3.94 29.41 -38.50
CA TYR A 759 -4.61 30.71 -38.59
C TYR A 759 -5.31 31.07 -37.29
N ASN A 760 -6.14 30.16 -36.75
CA ASN A 760 -6.89 30.40 -35.52
C ASN A 760 -5.97 30.63 -34.31
N LEU A 761 -4.86 29.90 -34.22
CA LEU A 761 -3.88 30.07 -33.14
C LEU A 761 -3.18 31.43 -33.23
N ILE A 762 -2.71 31.83 -34.42
CA ILE A 762 -2.06 33.14 -34.61
C ILE A 762 -3.06 34.28 -34.36
N GLU A 763 -4.29 34.15 -34.86
CA GLU A 763 -5.35 35.13 -34.68
C GLU A 763 -5.68 35.33 -33.19
N HIS A 764 -5.68 34.27 -32.37
CA HIS A 764 -5.86 34.35 -30.91
C HIS A 764 -4.75 35.17 -30.25
N ILE A 765 -3.48 34.95 -30.61
CA ILE A 765 -2.34 35.70 -30.05
C ILE A 765 -2.44 37.19 -30.40
N ILE A 766 -2.73 37.51 -31.67
CA ILE A 766 -2.85 38.90 -32.14
C ILE A 766 -4.05 39.60 -31.50
N LYS A 767 -5.24 38.99 -31.51
CA LYS A 767 -6.47 39.61 -30.97
C LYS A 767 -6.39 39.91 -29.47
N ASN A 768 -5.67 39.08 -28.71
CA ASN A 768 -5.53 39.26 -27.27
C ASN A 768 -4.28 40.06 -26.87
N ASN A 769 -3.52 40.63 -27.84
CA ASN A 769 -2.27 41.36 -27.61
C ASN A 769 -1.24 40.57 -26.76
N ILE A 770 -1.12 39.28 -27.02
CA ILE A 770 -0.18 38.41 -26.29
C ILE A 770 1.23 38.60 -26.87
N ASP A 771 2.22 38.81 -26.01
CA ASP A 771 3.63 38.86 -26.43
C ASP A 771 4.16 37.46 -26.72
N TYR A 772 4.05 37.06 -27.99
CA TYR A 772 4.47 35.77 -28.50
C TYR A 772 5.92 35.40 -28.13
N GLN A 773 6.85 36.34 -28.20
CA GLN A 773 8.27 36.06 -27.96
C GLN A 773 8.53 35.77 -26.47
N LEU A 774 7.81 36.43 -25.57
CA LEU A 774 7.91 36.19 -24.13
C LEU A 774 7.26 34.86 -23.70
N CYS A 775 6.43 34.25 -24.55
CA CYS A 775 5.80 32.95 -24.32
C CYS A 775 6.63 31.75 -24.82
N LEU A 776 7.76 31.97 -25.50
CA LEU A 776 8.62 30.90 -26.01
C LEU A 776 9.77 30.56 -25.05
N LEU A 777 10.13 29.28 -25.01
CA LEU A 777 11.32 28.86 -24.26
C LEU A 777 12.60 29.38 -24.92
N PRO A 778 13.57 29.88 -24.14
CA PRO A 778 14.86 30.34 -24.65
C PRO A 778 15.56 29.30 -25.53
N SER A 779 15.95 29.69 -26.75
CA SER A 779 16.59 28.80 -27.74
C SER A 779 18.06 28.51 -27.42
N MET A 780 18.64 27.56 -28.14
CA MET A 780 20.09 27.26 -28.14
C MET A 780 20.90 28.53 -28.42
N ASP A 781 22.03 28.69 -27.74
CA ASP A 781 22.95 29.83 -27.88
C ASP A 781 24.38 29.42 -28.27
N LEU A 782 24.67 28.12 -28.37
CA LEU A 782 25.95 27.58 -28.83
C LEU A 782 25.82 26.79 -30.13
N LEU A 783 26.90 26.74 -30.93
CA LEU A 783 26.95 26.00 -32.19
C LEU A 783 27.11 24.49 -31.97
N THR A 784 26.40 23.70 -32.77
CA THR A 784 26.43 22.23 -32.76
C THR A 784 27.82 21.68 -33.13
N LYS A 785 28.38 20.80 -32.29
CA LYS A 785 29.49 19.91 -32.69
C LYS A 785 28.91 18.68 -33.41
N LYS A 786 29.54 18.21 -34.49
CA LYS A 786 29.09 17.04 -35.29
C LYS A 786 28.87 15.74 -34.49
N ARG A 787 29.39 15.66 -33.26
CA ARG A 787 29.14 14.62 -32.25
C ARG A 787 29.08 15.30 -30.88
N GLY A 788 27.88 15.53 -30.36
CA GLY A 788 27.64 16.19 -29.06
C GLY A 788 26.20 15.94 -28.61
N PHE A 789 25.95 16.10 -27.32
CA PHE A 789 24.62 15.95 -26.73
C PHE A 789 23.80 17.24 -26.90
N VAL A 790 22.46 17.16 -26.76
CA VAL A 790 21.59 18.33 -26.99
C VAL A 790 21.90 19.46 -26.01
N TRP A 791 22.22 19.15 -24.75
CA TRP A 791 22.62 20.13 -23.76
C TRP A 791 23.95 20.83 -24.08
N ASP A 792 24.82 20.25 -24.92
CA ASP A 792 26.08 20.91 -25.36
C ASP A 792 25.81 22.12 -26.27
N CYS A 793 24.58 22.28 -26.76
CA CYS A 793 24.17 23.43 -27.57
C CYS A 793 23.71 24.63 -26.73
N TYR A 794 23.80 24.53 -25.40
CA TYR A 794 23.36 25.56 -24.47
C TYR A 794 24.48 25.95 -23.50
N SER A 795 24.67 27.25 -23.27
CA SER A 795 25.48 27.73 -22.15
C SER A 795 24.82 27.35 -20.81
N LYS A 796 25.60 27.34 -19.71
CA LYS A 796 25.05 27.06 -18.37
C LYS A 796 23.98 28.10 -18.00
N GLU A 797 24.22 29.36 -18.32
CA GLU A 797 23.31 30.47 -18.11
C GLU A 797 22.00 30.26 -18.89
N ARG A 798 22.09 29.83 -20.15
CA ARG A 798 20.90 29.52 -20.96
C ARG A 798 20.13 28.32 -20.45
N LEU A 799 20.80 27.27 -19.97
CA LEU A 799 20.14 26.12 -19.35
C LEU A 799 19.36 26.53 -18.10
N ILE A 800 19.93 27.39 -17.26
CA ILE A 800 19.27 27.92 -16.06
C ILE A 800 18.03 28.73 -16.43
N GLU A 801 18.16 29.68 -17.37
CA GLU A 801 17.05 30.51 -17.84
C GLU A 801 15.93 29.66 -18.44
N ARG A 802 16.28 28.73 -19.33
CA ARG A 802 15.32 27.83 -19.97
C ARG A 802 14.61 26.94 -18.96
N THR A 803 15.32 26.42 -17.96
CA THR A 803 14.73 25.63 -16.88
C THR A 803 13.74 26.45 -16.06
N TYR A 804 14.11 27.68 -15.67
CA TYR A 804 13.20 28.58 -14.97
C TYR A 804 11.92 28.80 -15.78
N LYS A 805 12.06 29.17 -17.06
CA LYS A 805 10.92 29.43 -17.96
C LYS A 805 10.06 28.20 -18.19
N PHE A 806 10.66 27.02 -18.30
CA PHE A 806 9.92 25.77 -18.41
C PHE A 806 8.97 25.56 -17.23
N PHE A 807 9.46 25.64 -15.99
CA PHE A 807 8.61 25.44 -14.81
C PHE A 807 7.58 26.56 -14.62
N GLU A 808 7.92 27.82 -14.96
CA GLU A 808 6.98 28.94 -14.96
C GLU A 808 5.83 28.67 -15.94
N PHE A 809 6.14 28.40 -17.21
CA PHE A 809 5.14 28.19 -18.25
C PHE A 809 4.33 26.92 -18.05
N TYR A 810 4.96 25.84 -17.60
CA TYR A 810 4.27 24.60 -17.26
C TYR A 810 3.26 24.82 -16.12
N GLN A 811 3.68 25.45 -15.03
CA GLN A 811 2.80 25.68 -13.89
C GLN A 811 1.58 26.50 -14.28
N GLU A 812 1.80 27.62 -14.98
CA GLU A 812 0.71 28.48 -15.43
C GLU A 812 -0.20 27.74 -16.42
N SER A 813 0.36 26.93 -17.32
CA SER A 813 -0.40 26.13 -18.27
C SER A 813 -1.25 25.07 -17.58
N PHE A 814 -0.67 24.33 -16.63
CA PHE A 814 -1.37 23.29 -15.88
C PHE A 814 -2.55 23.87 -15.10
N ILE A 815 -2.31 24.92 -14.31
CA ILE A 815 -3.36 25.57 -13.50
C ILE A 815 -4.45 26.16 -14.40
N PHE A 816 -4.08 26.89 -15.46
CA PHE A 816 -5.03 27.44 -16.42
C PHE A 816 -5.90 26.35 -17.04
N MET A 817 -5.28 25.24 -17.49
CA MET A 817 -6.01 24.15 -18.13
C MET A 817 -6.93 23.43 -17.14
N ILE A 818 -6.53 23.21 -15.89
CA ILE A 818 -7.42 22.63 -14.88
C ILE A 818 -8.61 23.56 -14.59
N GLU A 819 -8.39 24.85 -14.36
CA GLU A 819 -9.47 25.79 -14.05
C GLU A 819 -10.40 26.05 -15.24
N SER A 820 -9.86 26.03 -16.45
CA SER A 820 -10.63 26.27 -17.68
C SER A 820 -11.44 25.06 -18.14
N ASN A 821 -10.98 23.83 -17.85
CA ASN A 821 -11.57 22.61 -18.40
C ASN A 821 -12.19 21.68 -17.35
N PHE A 822 -11.71 21.69 -16.10
CA PHE A 822 -12.02 20.69 -15.06
C PHE A 822 -12.39 21.33 -13.71
N LEU A 823 -13.10 22.46 -13.76
CA LEU A 823 -13.39 23.31 -12.60
C LEU A 823 -14.05 22.55 -11.44
N GLU A 824 -14.99 21.65 -11.75
CA GLU A 824 -15.80 20.93 -10.76
C GLU A 824 -15.08 19.72 -10.14
N ILE A 825 -13.99 19.26 -10.76
CA ILE A 825 -13.22 18.11 -10.27
C ILE A 825 -11.80 18.46 -9.81
N LYS A 826 -11.39 19.73 -9.90
CA LYS A 826 -10.04 20.20 -9.56
C LYS A 826 -9.60 19.83 -8.13
N ASN A 827 -10.53 19.79 -7.17
CA ASN A 827 -10.23 19.45 -5.77
C ASN A 827 -9.98 17.95 -5.55
N TYR A 828 -10.25 17.11 -6.54
CA TYR A 828 -9.89 15.68 -6.51
C TYR A 828 -8.54 15.39 -7.18
N MET A 829 -7.92 16.40 -7.81
CA MET A 829 -6.68 16.26 -8.58
C MET A 829 -5.44 16.47 -7.68
N PRO A 830 -4.56 15.46 -7.54
CA PRO A 830 -3.41 15.50 -6.65
C PRO A 830 -2.47 16.70 -6.82
N ASP A 831 -2.30 17.22 -8.04
CA ASP A 831 -1.40 18.36 -8.28
C ASP A 831 -2.05 19.73 -8.15
N TYR A 832 -3.39 19.79 -8.15
CA TYR A 832 -4.11 21.03 -7.97
C TYR A 832 -4.48 21.26 -6.50
N ILE A 833 -4.69 20.20 -5.71
CA ILE A 833 -5.11 20.30 -4.31
C ILE A 833 -4.15 21.14 -3.44
N ASN A 834 -2.87 21.22 -3.83
CA ASN A 834 -1.82 21.97 -3.14
C ASN A 834 -1.62 23.40 -3.65
N TYR A 835 -2.36 23.82 -4.68
CA TYR A 835 -2.28 25.18 -5.21
C TYR A 835 -2.92 26.18 -4.23
N PRO A 836 -2.31 27.35 -3.94
CA PRO A 836 -1.13 27.95 -4.59
C PRO A 836 0.22 27.45 -4.09
N TYR A 837 1.13 27.13 -5.02
CA TYR A 837 2.50 26.69 -4.73
C TYR A 837 3.53 27.36 -5.64
N LYS A 838 4.82 27.27 -5.31
CA LYS A 838 5.92 27.64 -6.22
C LYS A 838 6.91 26.51 -6.36
N TYR A 839 7.48 26.34 -7.55
CA TYR A 839 8.53 25.34 -7.78
C TYR A 839 9.88 25.79 -7.22
N ILE A 840 10.56 24.87 -6.55
CA ILE A 840 11.98 24.95 -6.22
C ILE A 840 12.70 23.94 -7.11
N ILE A 841 13.66 24.41 -7.89
CA ILE A 841 14.40 23.61 -8.84
C ILE A 841 15.88 23.74 -8.53
N GLU A 842 16.54 22.61 -8.32
CA GLU A 842 17.97 22.52 -8.10
C GLU A 842 18.62 21.88 -9.33
N ILE A 843 19.69 22.51 -9.83
CA ILE A 843 20.43 22.07 -11.00
C ILE A 843 21.87 21.76 -10.58
N CYS A 844 22.35 20.58 -10.95
CA CYS A 844 23.75 20.19 -10.78
C CYS A 844 24.44 19.99 -12.12
N PHE A 845 25.62 20.59 -12.26
CA PHE A 845 26.51 20.42 -13.40
C PHE A 845 27.73 19.58 -12.97
N PRO A 846 27.75 18.26 -13.20
CA PRO A 846 28.81 17.38 -12.69
C PRO A 846 30.19 17.76 -13.24
N GLU A 847 31.20 17.76 -12.38
CA GLU A 847 32.60 18.01 -12.78
C GLU A 847 33.34 16.67 -12.97
N SER A 848 33.51 16.23 -14.23
CA SER A 848 34.27 15.02 -14.56
C SER A 848 35.43 15.33 -15.50
N LYS A 849 36.62 14.79 -15.19
CA LYS A 849 37.84 14.92 -16.00
C LYS A 849 37.83 14.06 -17.28
N ASN A 850 36.87 13.14 -17.44
CA ASN A 850 36.76 12.27 -18.60
C ASN A 850 35.27 12.07 -18.97
N ASN A 851 34.80 12.81 -19.98
CA ASN A 851 33.49 12.77 -20.66
C ASN A 851 32.27 13.46 -20.02
N ASN A 852 31.50 14.14 -20.89
CA ASN A 852 30.27 14.90 -20.65
C ASN A 852 29.21 14.08 -19.90
N HIS A 853 29.01 14.35 -18.62
CA HIS A 853 27.85 13.87 -17.88
C HIS A 853 26.67 14.82 -18.08
N GLU A 854 25.48 14.26 -18.26
CA GLU A 854 24.24 15.01 -18.40
C GLU A 854 23.97 15.83 -17.11
N PRO A 855 23.63 17.13 -17.22
CA PRO A 855 23.24 17.91 -16.06
C PRO A 855 22.03 17.30 -15.34
N LEU A 856 22.08 17.28 -14.02
CA LEU A 856 21.04 16.71 -13.17
C LEU A 856 20.05 17.77 -12.73
N LEU A 857 18.79 17.37 -12.62
CA LEU A 857 17.67 18.24 -12.26
C LEU A 857 16.88 17.61 -11.11
N ARG A 858 16.73 18.36 -10.02
CA ARG A 858 15.85 18.01 -8.90
C ARG A 858 14.81 19.11 -8.76
N TYR A 859 13.54 18.76 -8.62
CA TYR A 859 12.50 19.76 -8.41
C TYR A 859 11.39 19.28 -7.48
N PHE A 860 10.75 20.23 -6.80
CA PHE A 860 9.62 20.05 -5.91
C PHE A 860 8.86 21.37 -5.79
N TYR A 861 7.66 21.39 -5.18
CA TYR A 861 6.89 22.63 -5.02
C TYR A 861 6.53 22.91 -3.57
N ILE A 862 6.64 24.15 -3.12
CA ILE A 862 6.25 24.54 -1.78
C ILE A 862 4.99 25.41 -1.82
N GLN A 863 4.03 25.12 -0.94
CA GLN A 863 2.80 25.91 -0.86
C GLN A 863 3.10 27.33 -0.37
N VAL A 864 2.41 28.32 -0.93
CA VAL A 864 2.60 29.74 -0.60
C VAL A 864 1.28 30.36 -0.19
N GLU A 865 1.30 31.25 0.81
CA GLU A 865 0.09 31.98 1.25
C GLU A 865 -0.38 33.01 0.22
N ASP A 866 0.59 33.64 -0.46
CA ASP A 866 0.33 34.72 -1.40
C ASP A 866 0.56 34.26 -2.85
N LYS A 867 -0.49 34.42 -3.67
CA LYS A 867 -0.45 34.16 -5.12
C LYS A 867 0.52 35.10 -5.86
N SER A 868 1.00 36.17 -5.25
CA SER A 868 2.06 37.01 -5.83
C SER A 868 3.43 36.30 -5.89
N ASN A 869 3.63 35.24 -5.10
CA ASN A 869 4.90 34.53 -4.95
C ASN A 869 4.88 33.11 -5.54
N LEU A 870 4.31 32.95 -6.74
CA LEU A 870 4.22 31.66 -7.43
C LEU A 870 5.46 31.32 -8.27
N LYS A 871 6.30 32.32 -8.55
CA LYS A 871 7.45 32.17 -9.47
C LYS A 871 8.43 31.10 -9.02
N PRO A 872 8.97 30.29 -9.95
CA PRO A 872 9.95 29.27 -9.63
C PRO A 872 11.22 29.87 -8.99
N LYS A 873 11.92 29.07 -8.18
CA LYS A 873 13.24 29.40 -7.61
C LYS A 873 14.27 28.40 -8.10
N ILE A 874 15.32 28.89 -8.79
CA ILE A 874 16.46 28.06 -9.17
C ILE A 874 17.52 28.06 -8.05
N LEU A 875 18.08 26.89 -7.78
CA LEU A 875 19.25 26.65 -6.94
C LEU A 875 20.31 25.95 -7.79
N ILE A 876 21.57 26.34 -7.63
CA ILE A 876 22.71 25.65 -8.26
C ILE A 876 23.47 24.97 -7.14
N SER A 877 23.77 23.69 -7.31
CA SER A 877 24.49 22.88 -6.32
C SER A 877 25.61 22.09 -7.00
N ASP A 878 26.70 21.86 -6.29
CA ASP A 878 27.68 20.85 -6.72
C ASP A 878 27.10 19.43 -6.57
N GLU A 879 27.78 18.42 -7.10
CA GLU A 879 27.28 17.04 -7.07
C GLU A 879 27.14 16.50 -5.64
N LYS A 880 27.99 16.94 -4.71
CA LYS A 880 27.87 16.54 -3.30
C LYS A 880 26.67 17.21 -2.63
N GLU A 881 26.38 18.46 -2.97
CA GLU A 881 25.25 19.23 -2.44
C GLU A 881 23.91 18.83 -3.04
N PHE A 882 23.89 18.48 -4.33
CA PHE A 882 22.68 18.02 -5.03
C PHE A 882 22.08 16.76 -4.39
N TYR A 883 22.95 15.90 -3.87
CA TYR A 883 22.60 14.71 -3.10
C TYR A 883 22.65 14.92 -1.58
N ARG A 884 22.86 16.15 -1.08
CA ARG A 884 22.85 16.45 0.36
C ARG A 884 21.46 16.89 0.83
N ASP A 885 21.14 16.39 2.01
CA ASP A 885 19.85 16.39 2.68
C ASP A 885 19.64 17.59 3.63
N ASN A 886 20.30 18.74 3.41
CA ASN A 886 20.30 19.83 4.40
C ASN A 886 19.32 20.99 4.13
N LYS A 887 18.68 21.06 2.94
CA LYS A 887 17.72 22.12 2.58
C LYS A 887 16.26 21.80 2.96
N GLU A 888 16.04 20.64 3.57
CA GLU A 888 14.70 20.10 3.89
C GLU A 888 14.03 20.73 5.10
N LEU A 889 14.74 21.47 5.95
CA LEU A 889 14.11 22.20 7.05
C LEU A 889 13.14 23.29 6.55
N GLU A 890 13.48 24.00 5.47
CA GLU A 890 12.60 25.00 4.83
C GLU A 890 11.41 24.33 4.12
N ILE A 891 11.65 23.21 3.44
CA ILE A 891 10.64 22.39 2.76
C ILE A 891 9.63 21.85 3.78
N TYR A 892 10.15 21.33 4.88
CA TYR A 892 9.41 20.79 6.02
C TYR A 892 8.61 21.86 6.76
N ASN A 893 9.18 23.02 7.05
CA ASN A 893 8.47 24.13 7.70
C ASN A 893 7.29 24.64 6.86
N THR A 894 7.44 24.61 5.53
CA THR A 894 6.35 24.98 4.61
C THR A 894 5.28 23.89 4.55
N TYR A 895 5.70 22.63 4.47
CA TYR A 895 4.82 21.46 4.54
C TYR A 895 3.99 21.45 5.85
N CYS A 896 4.61 21.72 7.00
CA CYS A 896 3.96 21.76 8.32
C CYS A 896 2.94 22.88 8.49
N LYS A 897 2.98 23.91 7.65
CA LYS A 897 2.07 25.05 7.74
C LYS A 897 0.80 24.86 6.92
N TYR A 898 0.79 23.95 5.94
CA TYR A 898 -0.30 23.86 4.96
C TYR A 898 -0.77 22.44 4.56
N GLY A 899 -0.15 21.37 5.08
CA GLY A 899 -0.86 20.11 5.36
C GLY A 899 -0.89 19.01 4.30
N GLN A 900 -0.16 19.08 3.17
CA GLN A 900 -0.09 17.97 2.19
C GLN A 900 1.29 17.88 1.51
N GLY A 901 1.68 16.66 1.18
CA GLY A 901 3.07 16.29 0.96
C GLY A 901 3.61 16.53 -0.44
N LEU A 902 4.93 16.42 -0.49
CA LEU A 902 5.76 17.18 -1.39
C LEU A 902 6.60 16.19 -2.19
N ILE A 903 6.22 15.93 -3.44
CA ILE A 903 6.94 14.99 -4.31
C ILE A 903 8.23 15.67 -4.78
N ILE A 904 9.37 15.16 -4.31
CA ILE A 904 10.67 15.50 -4.89
C ILE A 904 10.93 14.60 -6.10
N SER A 905 11.10 15.22 -7.25
CA SER A 905 11.39 14.55 -8.50
C SER A 905 12.87 14.71 -8.84
N TYR A 906 13.54 13.58 -9.07
CA TYR A 906 14.91 13.55 -9.60
C TYR A 906 14.86 13.12 -11.07
N THR A 907 15.49 13.89 -11.94
CA THR A 907 15.53 13.67 -13.38
C THR A 907 16.80 14.30 -13.97
N TYR A 908 16.94 14.24 -15.28
CA TYR A 908 17.97 14.95 -16.01
C TYR A 908 17.43 16.18 -16.74
N ILE A 909 18.34 17.06 -17.16
CA ILE A 909 18.03 18.33 -17.83
C ILE A 909 17.29 18.12 -19.16
N ASP A 910 17.41 16.95 -19.80
CA ASP A 910 16.68 16.64 -21.04
C ASP A 910 15.16 16.83 -20.92
N LEU A 911 14.60 16.75 -19.70
CA LEU A 911 13.20 17.06 -19.43
C LEU A 911 12.77 18.42 -19.99
N VAL A 912 13.64 19.43 -19.95
CA VAL A 912 13.34 20.80 -20.40
C VAL A 912 13.86 21.10 -21.81
N LEU A 913 14.54 20.14 -22.44
CA LEU A 913 15.20 20.29 -23.74
C LEU A 913 14.50 19.52 -24.86
N ILE A 914 13.94 18.34 -24.57
CA ILE A 914 13.41 17.42 -25.58
C ILE A 914 12.06 16.87 -25.12
N SER A 915 11.09 16.76 -26.04
CA SER A 915 9.84 16.06 -25.75
C SER A 915 10.07 14.55 -25.64
N LYS A 916 9.31 13.89 -24.77
CA LYS A 916 9.26 12.43 -24.67
C LYS A 916 8.59 11.78 -25.90
N LYS A 917 7.84 12.54 -26.70
CA LYS A 917 7.18 12.03 -27.90
C LYS A 917 8.07 12.23 -29.13
N VAL A 918 8.42 11.13 -29.80
CA VAL A 918 9.32 11.09 -30.96
C VAL A 918 8.83 11.94 -32.15
N SER A 919 7.52 12.21 -32.23
CA SER A 919 6.87 12.87 -33.36
C SER A 919 6.65 14.39 -33.22
N SER A 920 7.00 15.01 -32.08
CA SER A 920 6.74 16.43 -31.81
C SER A 920 7.77 17.06 -30.86
N ASN A 921 8.18 18.30 -31.11
CA ASN A 921 9.04 19.08 -30.21
C ASN A 921 8.25 19.97 -29.23
N LEU A 922 7.02 19.57 -28.86
CA LEU A 922 6.12 20.34 -27.98
C LEU A 922 6.32 19.95 -26.51
N ILE A 923 7.32 20.53 -25.85
CA ILE A 923 7.79 20.11 -24.53
C ILE A 923 6.79 20.51 -23.44
N ILE A 924 6.34 21.77 -23.41
CA ILE A 924 5.39 22.28 -22.41
C ILE A 924 4.03 21.60 -22.61
N CYS A 925 3.59 21.49 -23.86
CA CYS A 925 2.34 20.83 -24.21
C CYS A 925 2.35 19.37 -23.72
N ASP A 926 3.34 18.57 -24.15
CA ASP A 926 3.36 17.15 -23.84
C ASP A 926 3.46 16.89 -22.34
N PHE A 927 4.30 17.66 -21.63
CA PHE A 927 4.42 17.54 -20.18
C PHE A 927 3.14 17.92 -19.43
N THR A 928 2.47 19.01 -19.86
CA THR A 928 1.19 19.45 -19.27
C THR A 928 0.09 18.40 -19.47
N TYR A 929 -0.09 17.87 -20.69
CA TYR A 929 -1.11 16.88 -20.97
C TYR A 929 -0.85 15.54 -20.26
N ASP A 930 0.41 15.09 -20.20
CA ASP A 930 0.78 13.89 -19.45
C ASP A 930 0.41 14.05 -17.97
N ARG A 931 0.67 15.22 -17.37
CA ARG A 931 0.29 15.47 -15.97
C ARG A 931 -1.22 15.54 -15.76
N ILE A 932 -1.96 16.22 -16.66
CA ILE A 932 -3.43 16.25 -16.60
C ILE A 932 -3.99 14.83 -16.69
N LYS A 933 -3.43 14.00 -17.58
CA LYS A 933 -3.81 12.59 -17.70
C LYS A 933 -3.64 11.83 -16.40
N GLU A 934 -2.48 11.95 -15.75
CA GLU A 934 -2.21 11.31 -14.45
C GLU A 934 -3.22 11.74 -13.37
N ASN A 935 -3.60 13.03 -13.34
CA ASN A 935 -4.60 13.54 -12.39
C ASN A 935 -6.01 13.00 -12.68
N ILE A 936 -6.40 12.85 -13.95
CA ILE A 936 -7.68 12.25 -14.32
C ILE A 936 -7.69 10.75 -14.04
N GLU A 937 -6.58 10.06 -14.30
CA GLU A 937 -6.42 8.63 -14.00
C GLU A 937 -6.47 8.34 -12.49
N TYR A 938 -6.03 9.29 -11.65
CA TYR A 938 -6.22 9.19 -10.20
C TYR A 938 -7.70 9.12 -9.81
N ILE A 939 -8.56 9.86 -10.53
CA ILE A 939 -10.00 9.89 -10.25
C ILE A 939 -10.69 8.65 -10.82
N PHE A 940 -10.59 8.44 -12.14
CA PHE A 940 -11.38 7.44 -12.87
C PHE A 940 -10.68 6.08 -13.02
N GLY A 941 -9.40 5.98 -12.66
CA GLY A 941 -8.54 4.87 -13.04
C GLY A 941 -7.94 5.07 -14.44
N LYS A 942 -7.09 4.12 -14.85
CA LYS A 942 -6.32 4.17 -16.11
C LYS A 942 -7.23 4.43 -17.34
N LEU A 943 -6.81 5.37 -18.19
CA LEU A 943 -7.52 5.78 -19.42
C LEU A 943 -7.15 4.95 -20.67
#